data_AF-A0A659VAH8-F1
#
_entry.id   AF-A0A659VAH8-F1
#
_cell.length_a   1.000
_cell.length_b   1.000
_cell.length_c   1.000
_cell.angle_alpha   90.00
_cell.angle_beta   90.00
_cell.angle_gamma   90.00
#
_symmetry.space_group_name_H-M   'P 1'
#
loop_
_entity.id
_entity.type
_entity.pdbx_description
1 polymer ?
#
loop_
_entity_poly.entity_id
_entity_poly.type
_entity_poly.pdbx_seq_one_letter_code
_entity_poly.pdbx_strand_id
1 'polypeptide(L)'
;MIVPPLNRKLLAILAADMVGYSRAMEADEAGTIERLKSVRAELFDPAVSQHHGRLIKLMGDGALVAFDSVVDAVACAAEIQSAAAARNEGLPEPERIVFRIGVNLGDVALVDGDVYGDGVNVAARLQQLADAGGVIVSGTAFDHLQGKLDWSLDFAGEQQVKNISRPVRMYRLRLDGKRPRWTLRMAMPSWVGTAAAIVLFALLGGGGTWWFFHSAALGAKPSVAVLPFNNFGGDDATGRLADGLTEDIITDLAQFPELDVVARNSTQAYKGKALDVRQVANALDVGYVLEGSIQRQGGRLRITAQLIDAKTGNHLWSERWDRPAEDVFAIQTEIAEQVTNRLGNGVGLIQGAGRAAAKRKRPDSLTVYDYYLLGTERIEKITVADEQEAIRLLNLAVELDPEFARAWVELYHAHNILAGFGINPESEVKAAADVAERAVRLDPSDAEAHAVFGVSLKDKGDNARAKVELDTALRLAPGSAQILTFYSGFASAFDEPERGAQLVDQVIRLDPNYPMWATAFYSNAYFMAGRYEDALKMLERKTTDNYSKWEWMMRSSSFAALDRIDDANASVRETLKRYPELTVEGMVNEYSLSKTERGRFIETMPLAGFPLCAKPEALVELAKPVRLPECEAEEAKSLGQP
;
A
#
# COMPACT_ATOMS: atom_id res chain seq x y z
N MET A 1 -42.80 16.70 -9.37
CA MET A 1 -42.12 17.04 -10.64
C MET A 1 -40.97 16.06 -10.82
N ILE A 2 -41.04 15.21 -11.83
CA ILE A 2 -39.96 14.29 -12.19
C ILE A 2 -38.94 15.11 -12.97
N VAL A 3 -37.76 15.34 -12.40
CA VAL A 3 -36.67 16.00 -13.12
C VAL A 3 -36.13 15.00 -14.15
N PRO A 4 -36.15 15.31 -15.45
CA PRO A 4 -35.64 14.39 -16.46
C PRO A 4 -34.15 14.13 -16.22
N PRO A 5 -33.66 12.89 -16.48
CA PRO A 5 -32.25 12.56 -16.29
C PRO A 5 -31.37 13.45 -17.17
N LEU A 6 -30.43 14.16 -16.55
CA LEU A 6 -29.45 15.02 -17.22
C LEU A 6 -28.45 14.15 -17.98
N ASN A 7 -28.33 14.35 -19.30
CA ASN A 7 -27.35 13.66 -20.13
C ASN A 7 -25.95 14.21 -19.84
N ARG A 8 -25.21 13.53 -18.97
CA ARG A 8 -23.86 13.93 -18.54
C ARG A 8 -22.79 13.25 -19.39
N LYS A 9 -21.83 14.05 -19.85
CA LYS A 9 -20.68 13.62 -20.65
C LYS A 9 -19.42 14.34 -20.19
N LEU A 10 -18.29 13.63 -20.26
CA LEU A 10 -16.97 14.22 -20.11
C LEU A 10 -16.58 14.88 -21.43
N LEU A 11 -16.53 16.21 -21.47
CA LEU A 11 -16.18 16.98 -22.68
C LEU A 11 -15.05 17.97 -22.40
N ALA A 12 -14.26 18.26 -23.42
CA ALA A 12 -13.30 19.37 -23.38
C ALA A 12 -14.03 20.65 -23.77
N ILE A 13 -14.02 21.63 -22.87
CA ILE A 13 -14.67 22.92 -23.04
C ILE A 13 -13.60 23.98 -23.27
N LEU A 14 -13.70 24.68 -24.38
CA LEU A 14 -12.90 25.84 -24.75
C LEU A 14 -13.73 27.11 -24.55
N ALA A 15 -13.26 28.00 -23.70
CA ALA A 15 -13.78 29.35 -23.55
C ALA A 15 -12.78 30.34 -24.15
N ALA A 16 -13.25 31.19 -25.06
CA ALA A 16 -12.46 32.24 -25.70
C ALA A 16 -13.13 33.60 -25.53
N ASP A 17 -12.32 34.67 -25.45
CA ASP A 17 -12.78 36.05 -25.26
C ASP A 17 -11.79 37.06 -25.85
N MET A 18 -12.27 38.20 -26.34
CA MET A 18 -11.45 39.24 -26.96
C MET A 18 -10.86 40.20 -25.92
N VAL A 19 -9.56 40.43 -25.98
CA VAL A 19 -8.89 41.38 -25.08
C VAL A 19 -9.28 42.81 -25.43
N GLY A 20 -9.88 43.52 -24.46
CA GLY A 20 -10.14 44.95 -24.57
C GLY A 20 -11.33 45.34 -25.44
N TYR A 21 -12.26 44.42 -25.69
CA TYR A 21 -13.44 44.63 -26.54
C TYR A 21 -14.22 45.90 -26.21
N SER A 22 -14.55 46.17 -24.94
CA SER A 22 -15.31 47.37 -24.56
C SER A 22 -14.62 48.68 -24.99
N ARG A 23 -13.28 48.73 -24.91
CA ARG A 23 -12.50 49.91 -25.32
C ARG A 23 -12.46 50.06 -26.85
N ALA A 24 -12.36 48.94 -27.57
CA ALA A 24 -12.39 48.94 -29.04
C ALA A 24 -13.78 49.35 -29.56
N MET A 25 -14.84 48.92 -28.89
CA MET A 25 -16.22 49.31 -29.18
C MET A 25 -16.48 50.80 -28.94
N GLU A 26 -15.93 51.38 -27.87
CA GLU A 26 -16.03 52.83 -27.62
C GLU A 26 -15.26 53.67 -28.66
N ALA A 27 -14.15 53.15 -29.20
CA ALA A 27 -13.29 53.87 -30.14
C ALA A 27 -13.79 53.79 -31.59
N ASP A 28 -14.29 52.62 -32.02
CA ASP A 28 -14.77 52.36 -33.38
C ASP A 28 -15.74 51.16 -33.35
N GLU A 29 -17.00 51.43 -33.02
CA GLU A 29 -18.05 50.41 -32.88
C GLU A 29 -18.25 49.62 -34.17
N ALA A 30 -18.44 50.32 -35.31
CA ALA A 30 -18.74 49.69 -36.59
C ALA A 30 -17.56 48.86 -37.11
N GLY A 31 -16.34 49.40 -37.08
CA GLY A 31 -15.16 48.69 -37.54
C GLY A 31 -14.75 47.54 -36.63
N THR A 32 -14.97 47.65 -35.31
CA THR A 32 -14.66 46.55 -34.37
C THR A 32 -15.60 45.37 -34.58
N ILE A 33 -16.89 45.61 -34.80
CA ILE A 33 -17.86 44.55 -35.14
C ILE A 33 -17.49 43.89 -36.48
N GLU A 34 -17.11 44.66 -37.50
CA GLU A 34 -16.73 44.13 -38.81
C GLU A 34 -15.46 43.27 -38.74
N ARG A 35 -14.42 43.76 -38.05
CA ARG A 35 -13.17 43.01 -37.82
C ARG A 35 -13.42 41.72 -37.04
N LEU A 36 -14.23 41.76 -35.98
CA LEU A 36 -14.57 40.58 -35.17
C LEU A 36 -15.37 39.55 -36.00
N LYS A 37 -16.31 40.00 -36.83
CA LYS A 37 -17.05 39.12 -37.75
C LYS A 37 -16.13 38.46 -38.79
N SER A 38 -15.19 39.23 -39.36
CA SER A 38 -14.21 38.69 -40.33
C SER A 38 -13.27 37.68 -39.67
N VAL A 39 -12.69 38.00 -38.51
CA VAL A 39 -11.83 37.05 -37.76
C VAL A 39 -12.61 35.79 -37.39
N ARG A 40 -13.88 35.93 -37.01
CA ARG A 40 -14.69 34.76 -36.70
C ARG A 40 -14.96 33.87 -37.92
N ALA A 41 -15.38 34.47 -39.03
CA ALA A 41 -15.74 33.72 -40.24
C ALA A 41 -14.53 33.09 -40.94
N GLU A 42 -13.37 33.77 -40.91
CA GLU A 42 -12.18 33.36 -41.67
C GLU A 42 -11.21 32.49 -40.84
N LEU A 43 -11.27 32.55 -39.51
CA LEU A 43 -10.29 31.89 -38.64
C LEU A 43 -10.95 31.06 -37.54
N PHE A 44 -11.85 31.65 -36.74
CA PHE A 44 -12.39 30.96 -35.56
C PHE A 44 -13.31 29.78 -35.93
N ASP A 45 -14.34 30.03 -36.75
CA ASP A 45 -15.31 29.00 -37.14
C ASP A 45 -14.68 27.87 -37.99
N PRO A 46 -13.74 28.15 -38.93
CA PRO A 46 -12.98 27.11 -39.63
C PRO A 46 -12.11 26.26 -38.71
N ALA A 47 -11.35 26.86 -37.79
CA ALA A 47 -10.50 26.11 -36.86
C ALA A 47 -11.33 25.20 -35.94
N VAL A 48 -12.46 25.69 -35.42
CA VAL A 48 -13.39 24.88 -34.63
C VAL A 48 -13.90 23.69 -35.44
N SER A 49 -14.29 23.89 -36.69
CA SER A 49 -14.80 22.82 -37.55
C SER A 49 -13.72 21.79 -37.90
N GLN A 50 -12.49 22.23 -38.20
CA GLN A 50 -11.35 21.38 -38.55
C GLN A 50 -10.94 20.45 -37.40
N HIS A 51 -11.06 20.94 -36.16
CA HIS A 51 -10.77 20.18 -34.94
C HIS A 51 -12.02 19.60 -34.30
N HIS A 52 -13.06 19.29 -35.09
CA HIS A 52 -14.27 18.59 -34.63
C HIS A 52 -14.98 19.24 -33.42
N GLY A 53 -14.85 20.55 -33.26
CA GLY A 53 -15.49 21.31 -32.20
C GLY A 53 -16.93 21.67 -32.54
N ARG A 54 -17.79 21.70 -31.52
CA ARG A 54 -19.17 22.17 -31.62
C ARG A 54 -19.29 23.51 -30.89
N LEU A 55 -19.58 24.57 -31.63
CA LEU A 55 -19.92 25.87 -31.05
C LEU A 55 -21.23 25.75 -30.26
N ILE A 56 -21.17 26.03 -28.96
CA ILE A 56 -22.32 25.93 -28.05
C ILE A 56 -23.06 27.26 -27.99
N LYS A 57 -22.34 28.34 -27.71
CA LYS A 57 -22.93 29.68 -27.58
C LYS A 57 -21.90 30.78 -27.84
N LEU A 58 -22.41 31.91 -28.29
CA LEU A 58 -21.67 33.15 -28.46
C LEU A 58 -22.10 34.14 -27.39
N MET A 59 -21.13 34.87 -26.86
CA MET A 59 -21.31 35.84 -25.77
C MET A 59 -20.80 37.22 -26.21
N GLY A 60 -21.25 37.69 -27.37
CA GLY A 60 -20.75 38.93 -27.98
C GLY A 60 -19.36 38.73 -28.58
N ASP A 61 -18.33 39.06 -27.80
CA ASP A 61 -16.91 38.90 -28.09
C ASP A 61 -16.31 37.58 -27.60
N GLY A 62 -17.06 36.85 -26.77
CA GLY A 62 -16.69 35.52 -26.29
C GLY A 62 -17.36 34.36 -27.05
N ALA A 63 -16.73 33.19 -26.98
CA ALA A 63 -17.24 31.94 -27.54
C ALA A 63 -17.03 30.77 -26.58
N LEU A 64 -18.03 29.88 -26.51
CA LEU A 64 -17.94 28.61 -25.80
C LEU A 64 -18.08 27.46 -26.79
N VAL A 65 -17.08 26.58 -26.83
CA VAL A 65 -16.99 25.47 -27.77
C VAL A 65 -16.75 24.17 -27.00
N ALA A 66 -17.45 23.10 -27.38
CA ALA A 66 -17.28 21.78 -26.79
C ALA A 66 -16.64 20.81 -27.79
N PHE A 67 -15.75 19.97 -27.29
CA PHE A 67 -15.03 18.95 -28.05
C PHE A 67 -15.14 17.61 -27.33
N ASP A 68 -15.27 16.53 -28.11
CA ASP A 68 -15.16 15.16 -27.59
C ASP A 68 -13.69 14.76 -27.33
N SER A 69 -12.73 15.51 -27.88
CA SER A 69 -11.29 15.31 -27.72
C SER A 69 -10.62 16.56 -27.14
N VAL A 70 -9.88 16.39 -26.04
CA VAL A 70 -9.08 17.47 -25.44
C VAL A 70 -7.86 17.84 -26.28
N VAL A 71 -7.32 16.88 -27.05
CA VAL A 71 -6.23 17.13 -27.99
C VAL A 71 -6.70 18.11 -29.06
N ASP A 72 -7.90 17.86 -29.61
CA ASP A 72 -8.52 18.70 -30.63
C ASP A 72 -8.85 20.09 -30.07
N ALA A 73 -9.35 20.16 -28.83
CA ALA A 73 -9.62 21.44 -28.17
C ALA A 73 -8.35 22.30 -28.01
N VAL A 74 -7.23 21.70 -27.61
CA VAL A 74 -5.97 22.44 -27.43
C VAL A 74 -5.28 22.74 -28.76
N ALA A 75 -5.35 21.83 -29.74
CA ALA A 75 -4.86 22.09 -31.09
C ALA A 75 -5.64 23.23 -31.76
N CYS A 76 -6.96 23.25 -31.62
CA CYS A 76 -7.83 24.34 -32.06
C CYS A 76 -7.44 25.66 -31.39
N ALA A 77 -7.23 25.66 -30.07
CA ALA A 77 -6.81 26.86 -29.34
C ALA A 77 -5.44 27.38 -29.83
N ALA A 78 -4.49 26.48 -30.08
CA ALA A 78 -3.16 26.81 -30.58
C ALA A 78 -3.21 27.42 -31.98
N GLU A 79 -4.02 26.85 -32.87
CA GLU A 79 -4.22 27.32 -34.23
C GLU A 79 -4.89 28.70 -34.24
N ILE A 80 -5.94 28.90 -33.45
CA ILE A 80 -6.62 30.20 -33.32
C ILE A 80 -5.64 31.29 -32.89
N GLN A 81 -4.81 31.03 -31.86
CA GLN A 81 -3.84 32.02 -31.39
C GLN A 81 -2.74 32.30 -32.42
N SER A 82 -2.23 31.26 -33.09
CA SER A 82 -1.17 31.40 -34.09
C SER A 82 -1.65 32.18 -35.32
N ALA A 83 -2.85 31.87 -35.82
CA ALA A 83 -3.44 32.55 -36.95
C ALA A 83 -3.85 34.00 -36.61
N ALA A 84 -4.31 34.26 -35.38
CA ALA A 84 -4.65 35.60 -34.94
C ALA A 84 -3.39 36.46 -34.79
N ALA A 85 -2.31 35.90 -34.25
CA ALA A 85 -1.01 36.56 -34.18
C ALA A 85 -0.48 36.91 -35.57
N ALA A 86 -0.51 35.99 -36.53
CA ALA A 86 -0.08 36.21 -37.91
C ALA A 86 -0.90 37.31 -38.61
N ARG A 87 -2.23 37.35 -38.41
CA ARG A 87 -3.08 38.40 -38.99
C ARG A 87 -2.80 39.78 -38.38
N ASN A 88 -2.43 39.82 -37.10
CA ASN A 88 -2.08 41.04 -36.41
C ASN A 88 -0.69 41.58 -36.82
N GLU A 89 0.13 40.79 -37.53
CA GLU A 89 1.41 41.25 -38.08
C GLU A 89 1.18 42.38 -39.09
N GLY A 90 1.74 43.56 -38.81
CA GLY A 90 1.62 44.74 -39.67
C GLY A 90 0.41 45.64 -39.39
N LEU A 91 -0.52 45.25 -38.50
CA LEU A 91 -1.64 46.10 -38.09
C LEU A 91 -1.26 47.03 -36.91
N PRO A 92 -1.78 48.27 -36.88
CA PRO A 92 -1.72 49.15 -35.69
C PRO A 92 -2.38 48.50 -34.47
N GLU A 93 -1.86 48.76 -33.27
CA GLU A 93 -2.36 48.16 -32.02
C GLU A 93 -3.89 48.29 -31.80
N PRO A 94 -4.55 49.42 -32.13
CA PRO A 94 -6.01 49.56 -31.98
C PRO A 94 -6.84 48.66 -32.90
N GLU A 95 -6.24 48.15 -33.99
CA GLU A 95 -6.92 47.31 -34.98
C GLU A 95 -6.69 45.80 -34.75
N ARG A 96 -5.80 45.44 -33.82
CA ARG A 96 -5.44 44.04 -33.54
C ARG A 96 -6.54 43.33 -32.75
N ILE A 97 -6.86 42.10 -33.17
CA ILE A 97 -7.77 41.22 -32.43
C ILE A 97 -6.96 40.15 -31.72
N VAL A 98 -6.97 40.18 -30.39
CA VAL A 98 -6.22 39.25 -29.54
C VAL A 98 -7.19 38.51 -28.63
N PHE A 99 -7.08 37.18 -28.57
CA PHE A 99 -7.93 36.35 -27.73
C PHE A 99 -7.21 35.91 -26.45
N ARG A 100 -8.01 35.63 -25.42
CA ARG A 100 -7.63 34.81 -24.27
C ARG A 100 -8.40 33.49 -24.37
N ILE A 101 -7.72 32.37 -24.18
CA ILE A 101 -8.35 31.05 -24.30
C ILE A 101 -8.08 30.20 -23.05
N GLY A 102 -9.14 29.58 -22.53
CA GLY A 102 -9.10 28.61 -21.44
C GLY A 102 -9.69 27.27 -21.89
N VAL A 103 -8.98 26.17 -21.64
CA VAL A 103 -9.43 24.81 -21.98
C VAL A 103 -9.53 23.96 -20.72
N ASN A 104 -10.67 23.32 -20.50
CA ASN A 104 -10.88 22.39 -19.38
C ASN A 104 -11.56 21.09 -19.84
N LEU A 105 -11.09 19.95 -19.33
CA LEU A 105 -11.78 18.67 -19.46
C LEU A 105 -12.59 18.42 -18.18
N GLY A 106 -13.91 18.25 -18.30
CA GLY A 106 -14.78 18.07 -17.14
C GLY A 106 -16.16 17.51 -17.48
N ASP A 107 -16.83 16.97 -16.47
CA ASP A 107 -18.19 16.44 -16.59
C ASP A 107 -19.18 17.61 -16.76
N VAL A 108 -19.98 17.54 -17.82
CA VAL A 108 -20.96 18.56 -18.18
C VAL A 108 -22.29 17.91 -18.58
N ALA A 109 -23.40 18.56 -18.22
CA ALA A 109 -24.73 18.18 -18.64
C ALA A 109 -25.12 18.90 -19.92
N LEU A 110 -25.54 18.12 -20.92
CA LEU A 110 -26.09 18.63 -22.18
C LEU A 110 -27.60 18.77 -22.05
N VAL A 111 -28.10 19.99 -22.17
CA VAL A 111 -29.54 20.30 -22.10
C VAL A 111 -29.89 21.22 -23.25
N ASP A 112 -30.81 20.79 -24.12
CA ASP A 112 -31.31 21.57 -25.27
C ASP A 112 -30.22 22.14 -26.21
N GLY A 113 -29.10 21.42 -26.34
CA GLY A 113 -27.97 21.82 -27.18
C GLY A 113 -26.99 22.79 -26.51
N ASP A 114 -27.22 23.16 -25.26
CA ASP A 114 -26.35 23.97 -24.41
C ASP A 114 -25.61 23.08 -23.38
N VAL A 115 -24.56 23.61 -22.76
CA VAL A 115 -23.66 22.88 -21.84
C VAL A 115 -23.69 23.53 -20.47
N TYR A 116 -24.02 22.75 -19.45
CA TYR A 116 -24.10 23.20 -18.06
C TYR A 116 -23.23 22.37 -17.13
N GLY A 117 -22.66 22.99 -16.11
CA GLY A 117 -21.91 22.31 -15.05
C GLY A 117 -20.60 23.01 -14.71
N ASP A 118 -19.94 22.49 -13.69
CA ASP A 118 -18.72 23.11 -13.15
C ASP A 118 -17.59 23.13 -14.18
N GLY A 119 -17.56 22.18 -15.13
CA GLY A 119 -16.59 22.14 -16.22
C GLY A 119 -16.56 23.40 -17.10
N VAL A 120 -17.71 24.06 -17.29
CA VAL A 120 -17.84 25.32 -18.06
C VAL A 120 -17.28 26.50 -17.25
N ASN A 121 -17.60 26.54 -15.96
CA ASN A 121 -17.13 27.59 -15.05
C ASN A 121 -15.59 27.57 -14.93
N VAL A 122 -14.98 26.38 -14.91
CA VAL A 122 -13.52 26.23 -14.92
C VAL A 122 -12.92 26.77 -16.21
N ALA A 123 -13.44 26.38 -17.39
CA ALA A 123 -12.92 26.84 -18.67
C ALA A 123 -12.94 28.38 -18.78
N ALA A 124 -14.07 29.00 -18.41
CA ALA A 124 -14.21 30.45 -18.39
C ALA A 124 -13.23 31.12 -17.41
N ARG A 125 -12.98 30.51 -16.24
CA ARG A 125 -12.03 31.06 -15.29
C ARG A 125 -10.58 30.96 -15.76
N LEU A 126 -10.22 29.86 -16.42
CA LEU A 126 -8.89 29.69 -17.02
C LEU A 126 -8.66 30.70 -18.14
N GLN A 127 -9.69 30.98 -18.95
CA GLN A 127 -9.65 32.02 -19.97
C GLN A 127 -9.33 33.39 -19.35
N GLN A 128 -9.98 33.75 -18.24
CA GLN A 128 -9.70 35.03 -17.56
C GLN A 128 -8.29 35.14 -17.00
N LEU A 129 -7.65 34.00 -16.70
CA LEU A 129 -6.29 33.92 -16.18
C LEU A 129 -5.23 33.82 -17.29
N ALA A 130 -5.65 33.66 -18.54
CA ALA A 130 -4.75 33.67 -19.68
C ALA A 130 -4.23 35.08 -19.97
N ASP A 131 -2.95 35.18 -20.29
CA ASP A 131 -2.35 36.40 -20.84
C ASP A 131 -2.96 36.69 -22.22
N ALA A 132 -2.85 37.94 -22.70
CA ALA A 132 -3.31 38.30 -24.04
C ALA A 132 -2.57 37.47 -25.10
N GLY A 133 -3.29 36.73 -25.95
CA GLY A 133 -2.71 35.79 -26.91
C GLY A 133 -2.33 34.42 -26.32
N GLY A 134 -2.62 34.20 -25.04
CA GLY A 134 -2.28 32.97 -24.32
C GLY A 134 -3.38 31.90 -24.35
N VAL A 135 -2.96 30.65 -24.12
CA VAL A 135 -3.85 29.52 -23.83
C VAL A 135 -3.49 28.95 -22.47
N ILE A 136 -4.47 28.85 -21.58
CA ILE A 136 -4.35 28.15 -20.30
C ILE A 136 -5.20 26.88 -20.34
N VAL A 137 -4.59 25.78 -19.93
CA VAL A 137 -5.19 24.45 -19.90
C VAL A 137 -5.31 23.99 -18.44
N SER A 138 -6.45 23.41 -18.08
CA SER A 138 -6.65 22.83 -16.75
C SER A 138 -5.74 21.63 -16.53
N GLY A 139 -5.48 21.27 -15.27
CA GLY A 139 -4.74 20.05 -14.94
C GLY A 139 -5.41 18.80 -15.48
N THR A 140 -6.75 18.73 -15.43
CA THR A 140 -7.51 17.60 -16.00
C THR A 140 -7.35 17.51 -17.50
N ALA A 141 -7.24 18.64 -18.22
CA ALA A 141 -6.93 18.61 -19.64
C ALA A 141 -5.46 18.26 -19.90
N PHE A 142 -4.51 18.85 -19.16
CA PHE A 142 -3.07 18.57 -19.27
C PHE A 142 -2.74 17.08 -19.10
N ASP A 143 -3.34 16.43 -18.10
CA ASP A 143 -3.09 15.02 -17.79
C ASP A 143 -3.42 14.11 -19.00
N HIS A 144 -4.39 14.49 -19.84
CA HIS A 144 -4.80 13.75 -21.03
C HIS A 144 -4.02 14.10 -22.31
N LEU A 145 -3.18 15.14 -22.30
CA LEU A 145 -2.41 15.63 -23.45
C LEU A 145 -0.98 15.06 -23.54
N GLN A 146 -0.51 14.33 -22.52
CA GLN A 146 0.88 13.84 -22.46
C GLN A 146 1.24 12.96 -23.66
N GLY A 147 2.24 13.41 -24.44
CA GLY A 147 2.77 12.70 -25.61
C GLY A 147 1.91 12.78 -26.88
N LYS A 148 0.84 13.59 -26.88
CA LYS A 148 -0.15 13.66 -27.97
C LYS A 148 -0.22 15.03 -28.68
N LEU A 149 0.59 16.00 -28.26
CA LEU A 149 0.69 17.34 -28.85
C LEU A 149 2.14 17.70 -29.15
N ASP A 150 2.34 18.52 -30.18
CA ASP A 150 3.64 19.06 -30.57
C ASP A 150 4.08 20.27 -29.73
N TRP A 151 3.16 20.86 -28.97
CA TRP A 151 3.40 22.02 -28.10
C TRP A 151 3.72 21.62 -26.65
N SER A 152 4.63 22.36 -26.01
CA SER A 152 4.95 22.18 -24.59
C SER A 152 4.01 22.97 -23.70
N LEU A 153 3.65 22.38 -22.55
CA LEU A 153 2.78 22.96 -21.53
C LEU A 153 3.58 23.21 -20.25
N ASP A 154 3.76 24.48 -19.88
CA ASP A 154 4.49 24.88 -18.67
C ASP A 154 3.53 25.01 -17.48
N PHE A 155 3.91 24.51 -16.31
CA PHE A 155 3.09 24.67 -15.12
C PHE A 155 2.99 26.15 -14.70
N ALA A 156 1.76 26.65 -14.56
CA ALA A 156 1.43 28.05 -14.29
C ALA A 156 0.82 28.27 -12.88
N GLY A 157 0.90 27.27 -12.00
CA GLY A 157 0.43 27.33 -10.61
C GLY A 157 -0.94 26.70 -10.38
N GLU A 158 -1.43 26.81 -9.14
CA GLU A 158 -2.76 26.34 -8.72
C GLU A 158 -3.64 27.52 -8.34
N GLN A 159 -4.89 27.51 -8.83
CA GLN A 159 -5.86 28.56 -8.52
C GLN A 159 -7.10 27.96 -7.87
N GLN A 160 -7.52 28.54 -6.74
CA GLN A 160 -8.84 28.26 -6.19
C GLN A 160 -9.93 28.94 -7.03
N VAL A 161 -10.89 28.15 -7.50
CA VAL A 161 -12.02 28.62 -8.31
C VAL A 161 -13.27 28.64 -7.43
N LYS A 162 -14.05 29.72 -7.48
CA LYS A 162 -15.29 29.81 -6.70
C LYS A 162 -16.20 28.63 -7.04
N ASN A 163 -16.75 27.98 -6.02
CA ASN A 163 -17.64 26.82 -6.11
C ASN A 163 -16.98 25.49 -6.52
N ILE A 164 -15.66 25.37 -6.42
CA ILE A 164 -14.92 24.10 -6.55
C ILE A 164 -14.06 23.92 -5.30
N SER A 165 -14.16 22.75 -4.66
CA SER A 165 -13.53 22.50 -3.34
C SER A 165 -12.02 22.32 -3.40
N ARG A 166 -11.45 21.97 -4.56
CA ARG A 166 -10.00 21.73 -4.77
C ARG A 166 -9.38 22.78 -5.71
N PRO A 167 -8.13 23.22 -5.49
CA PRO A 167 -7.42 24.11 -6.40
C PRO A 167 -7.26 23.47 -7.79
N VAL A 168 -7.49 24.24 -8.85
CA VAL A 168 -7.29 23.80 -10.24
C VAL A 168 -5.86 24.10 -10.65
N ARG A 169 -5.07 23.06 -10.97
CA ARG A 169 -3.75 23.19 -11.61
C ARG A 169 -3.91 23.84 -12.98
N MET A 170 -3.04 24.77 -13.32
CA MET A 170 -3.05 25.49 -14.59
C MET A 170 -1.76 25.25 -15.35
N TYR A 171 -1.86 25.06 -16.65
CA TYR A 171 -0.71 24.89 -17.54
C TYR A 171 -0.81 25.87 -18.70
N ARG A 172 0.27 26.59 -18.98
CA ARG A 172 0.36 27.53 -20.09
C ARG A 172 0.89 26.82 -21.33
N LEU A 173 0.16 26.92 -22.42
CA LEU A 173 0.62 26.41 -23.71
C LEU A 173 1.71 27.33 -24.27
N ARG A 174 2.87 26.79 -24.60
CA ARG A 174 3.91 27.51 -25.34
C ARG A 174 3.66 27.36 -26.84
N LEU A 175 3.23 28.43 -27.47
CA LEU A 175 3.04 28.50 -28.92
C LEU A 175 4.38 28.60 -29.68
N ASP A 176 5.44 29.01 -28.99
CA ASP A 176 6.81 29.11 -29.53
C ASP A 176 7.50 27.73 -29.53
N GLY A 177 7.17 26.88 -30.50
CA GLY A 177 7.74 25.53 -30.60
C GLY A 177 9.26 25.52 -30.80
N LYS A 178 10.02 25.13 -29.76
CA LYS A 178 11.35 24.49 -29.82
C LYS A 178 11.80 24.04 -28.41
N ARG A 179 11.97 22.72 -28.20
CA ARG A 179 12.59 22.17 -26.97
C ARG A 179 14.01 22.74 -26.79
N PRO A 180 14.38 23.34 -25.64
CA PRO A 180 15.76 23.72 -25.40
C PRO A 180 16.59 22.48 -25.02
N ARG A 181 17.63 22.17 -25.81
CA ARG A 181 18.70 21.24 -25.41
C ARG A 181 19.64 21.99 -24.49
N TRP A 182 19.67 21.62 -23.21
CA TRP A 182 20.63 22.18 -22.27
C TRP A 182 21.98 21.49 -22.42
N THR A 183 22.96 22.18 -22.99
CA THR A 183 24.38 21.80 -22.91
C THR A 183 25.01 22.57 -21.76
N LEU A 184 25.37 21.85 -20.69
CA LEU A 184 26.19 22.38 -19.60
C LEU A 184 27.58 22.74 -20.15
N ARG A 185 27.96 24.01 -20.05
CA ARG A 185 29.35 24.42 -20.03
C ARG A 185 29.61 25.13 -18.70
N MET A 186 30.26 24.40 -17.79
CA MET A 186 30.81 24.93 -16.55
C MET A 186 31.92 25.95 -16.86
N ALA A 187 31.91 27.06 -16.14
CA ALA A 187 33.11 27.80 -15.81
C ALA A 187 32.97 28.31 -14.36
N MET A 188 33.80 27.78 -13.45
CA MET A 188 34.08 28.38 -12.15
C MET A 188 35.55 28.80 -12.11
N PRO A 189 35.90 29.90 -11.41
CA PRO A 189 37.23 30.10 -10.88
C PRO A 189 37.36 29.59 -9.44
N SER A 190 38.49 28.94 -9.23
CA SER A 190 39.08 28.29 -8.06
C SER A 190 39.46 29.24 -6.93
N TRP A 191 39.10 28.91 -5.67
CA TRP A 191 39.97 29.03 -4.46
C TRP A 191 39.27 28.84 -3.09
N VAL A 192 38.27 27.95 -2.92
CA VAL A 192 37.75 27.61 -1.55
C VAL A 192 37.51 26.09 -1.36
N GLY A 193 38.04 25.25 -2.26
CA GLY A 193 37.60 23.86 -2.42
C GLY A 193 38.14 22.80 -1.46
N THR A 194 39.03 23.09 -0.50
CA THR A 194 39.70 22.02 0.28
C THR A 194 39.16 21.77 1.68
N ALA A 195 38.36 22.67 2.26
CA ALA A 195 37.74 22.44 3.58
C ALA A 195 36.27 21.93 3.49
N ALA A 196 35.54 22.32 2.44
CA ALA A 196 34.15 21.89 2.24
C ALA A 196 34.02 20.46 1.69
N ALA A 197 35.06 19.94 1.02
CA ALA A 197 35.02 18.61 0.40
C ALA A 197 35.05 17.46 1.42
N ILE A 198 35.66 17.64 2.60
CA ILE A 198 35.72 16.61 3.65
C ILE A 198 34.41 16.53 4.42
N VAL A 199 33.76 17.67 4.68
CA VAL A 199 32.43 17.72 5.31
C VAL A 199 31.36 17.20 4.35
N LEU A 200 31.50 17.45 3.05
CA LEU A 200 30.59 16.91 2.03
C LEU A 200 30.78 15.40 1.81
N PHE A 201 32.02 14.86 1.89
CA PHE A 201 32.24 13.42 1.83
C PHE A 201 31.77 12.68 3.10
N ALA A 202 31.84 13.30 4.27
CA ALA A 202 31.29 12.74 5.51
C ALA A 202 29.75 12.77 5.53
N LEU A 203 29.13 13.82 4.98
CA LEU A 203 27.67 13.90 4.84
C LEU A 203 27.12 13.02 3.70
N LEU A 204 27.92 12.78 2.65
CA LEU A 204 27.55 11.85 1.56
C LEU A 204 27.91 10.39 1.86
N GLY A 205 28.81 10.11 2.81
CA GLY A 205 29.13 8.75 3.28
C GLY A 205 28.10 8.15 4.23
N GLY A 206 27.34 8.99 4.97
CA GLY A 206 26.30 8.54 5.91
C GLY A 206 24.87 8.54 5.35
N GLY A 207 24.58 9.36 4.33
CA GLY A 207 23.25 9.43 3.70
C GLY A 207 23.18 8.94 2.25
N GLY A 208 24.33 8.80 1.57
CA GLY A 208 24.40 8.39 0.17
C GLY A 208 24.19 6.90 -0.07
N THR A 209 24.39 6.06 0.94
CA THR A 209 24.11 4.61 0.85
C THR A 209 22.62 4.29 0.98
N TRP A 210 21.78 5.21 1.47
CA TRP A 210 20.33 5.00 1.53
C TRP A 210 19.62 5.44 0.24
N TRP A 211 20.14 6.46 -0.46
CA TRP A 211 19.57 6.94 -1.72
C TRP A 211 19.94 6.05 -2.93
N PHE A 212 21.13 5.42 -2.92
CA PHE A 212 21.59 4.63 -4.07
C PHE A 212 20.97 3.23 -4.21
N PHE A 213 20.22 2.72 -3.23
CA PHE A 213 19.56 1.41 -3.33
C PHE A 213 18.11 1.44 -3.83
N HIS A 214 17.50 2.60 -4.06
CA HIS A 214 16.16 2.68 -4.67
C HIS A 214 16.16 3.55 -5.92
N SER A 215 16.64 2.99 -7.03
CA SER A 215 16.07 3.17 -8.38
C SER A 215 16.89 2.42 -9.43
N ALA A 216 16.41 1.22 -9.80
CA ALA A 216 16.32 0.71 -11.18
C ALA A 216 16.32 -0.82 -11.18
N ALA A 217 15.13 -1.43 -11.09
CA ALA A 217 14.93 -2.78 -11.61
C ALA A 217 13.96 -2.69 -12.80
N LEU A 218 14.51 -2.79 -14.01
CA LEU A 218 13.77 -3.37 -15.13
C LEU A 218 13.37 -4.79 -14.69
N GLY A 219 12.10 -4.96 -14.28
CA GLY A 219 11.52 -6.24 -13.85
C GLY A 219 11.03 -6.34 -12.39
N ALA A 220 10.73 -5.23 -11.70
CA ALA A 220 10.07 -5.31 -10.38
C ALA A 220 8.65 -5.89 -10.51
N LYS A 221 8.25 -6.76 -9.57
CA LYS A 221 6.89 -7.31 -9.49
C LYS A 221 5.88 -6.16 -9.37
N PRO A 222 4.71 -6.23 -10.02
CA PRO A 222 3.62 -5.30 -9.73
C PRO A 222 3.27 -5.29 -8.24
N SER A 223 3.36 -4.11 -7.61
CA SER A 223 2.94 -3.91 -6.22
C SER A 223 1.52 -3.34 -6.14
N VAL A 224 0.67 -3.94 -5.31
CA VAL A 224 -0.77 -3.63 -5.22
C VAL A 224 -1.17 -3.38 -3.78
N ALA A 225 -1.86 -2.27 -3.52
CA ALA A 225 -2.57 -2.06 -2.26
C ALA A 225 -4.08 -2.21 -2.46
N VAL A 226 -4.74 -2.98 -1.60
CA VAL A 226 -6.21 -3.09 -1.58
C VAL A 226 -6.73 -2.21 -0.45
N LEU A 227 -7.48 -1.16 -0.80
CA LEU A 227 -8.07 -0.28 0.19
C LEU A 227 -9.35 -0.88 0.77
N PRO A 228 -9.66 -0.58 2.05
CA PRO A 228 -10.93 -0.96 2.66
C PRO A 228 -12.11 -0.57 1.79
N PHE A 229 -12.94 -1.54 1.41
CA PHE A 229 -14.13 -1.30 0.60
C PHE A 229 -15.10 -0.39 1.36
N ASN A 230 -15.59 0.65 0.69
CA ASN A 230 -16.51 1.61 1.29
C ASN A 230 -17.89 0.99 1.50
N ASN A 231 -18.45 1.12 2.70
CA ASN A 231 -19.83 0.74 3.00
C ASN A 231 -20.77 1.94 2.74
N PHE A 232 -21.52 1.91 1.64
CA PHE A 232 -22.54 2.93 1.34
C PHE A 232 -23.93 2.60 1.91
N GLY A 233 -24.13 1.40 2.46
CA GLY A 233 -25.35 1.02 3.18
C GLY A 233 -25.43 1.62 4.58
N GLY A 234 -24.27 1.83 5.21
CA GLY A 234 -24.15 2.48 6.53
C GLY A 234 -24.48 1.59 7.72
N ASP A 235 -24.88 0.34 7.52
CA ASP A 235 -25.11 -0.64 8.60
C ASP A 235 -23.83 -1.43 8.94
N ASP A 236 -23.67 -1.79 10.21
CA ASP A 236 -22.48 -2.47 10.72
C ASP A 236 -22.26 -3.86 10.09
N ALA A 237 -23.32 -4.56 9.72
CA ALA A 237 -23.21 -5.89 9.10
C ALA A 237 -22.60 -5.79 7.69
N THR A 238 -23.06 -4.83 6.87
CA THR A 238 -22.44 -4.53 5.58
C THR A 238 -21.02 -3.98 5.76
N GLY A 239 -20.76 -3.25 6.85
CA GLY A 239 -19.41 -2.78 7.20
C GLY A 239 -18.44 -3.93 7.44
N ARG A 240 -18.82 -4.90 8.27
CA ARG A 240 -18.04 -6.13 8.50
C ARG A 240 -17.82 -6.91 7.21
N LEU A 241 -18.86 -7.04 6.38
CA LEU A 241 -18.75 -7.71 5.09
C LEU A 241 -17.75 -6.99 4.16
N ALA A 242 -17.70 -5.66 4.20
CA ALA A 242 -16.72 -4.87 3.43
C ALA A 242 -15.28 -5.12 3.89
N ASP A 243 -15.06 -5.16 5.21
CA ASP A 243 -13.76 -5.45 5.80
C ASP A 243 -13.31 -6.88 5.49
N GLY A 244 -14.23 -7.85 5.63
CA GLY A 244 -14.02 -9.23 5.25
C GLY A 244 -13.64 -9.34 3.78
N LEU A 245 -14.45 -8.80 2.87
CA LEU A 245 -14.14 -8.82 1.42
C LEU A 245 -12.76 -8.21 1.10
N THR A 246 -12.38 -7.12 1.78
CA THR A 246 -11.07 -6.48 1.58
C THR A 246 -9.94 -7.43 1.96
N GLU A 247 -9.98 -8.00 3.16
CA GLU A 247 -8.97 -8.95 3.64
C GLU A 247 -8.88 -10.15 2.71
N ASP A 248 -10.04 -10.67 2.31
CA ASP A 248 -10.13 -11.91 1.58
C ASP A 248 -9.61 -11.76 0.14
N ILE A 249 -9.70 -10.55 -0.45
CA ILE A 249 -9.01 -10.20 -1.71
C ILE A 249 -7.49 -10.10 -1.49
N ILE A 250 -7.03 -9.47 -0.38
CA ILE A 250 -5.60 -9.37 -0.07
C ILE A 250 -4.99 -10.77 0.05
N THR A 251 -5.62 -11.67 0.80
CA THR A 251 -5.17 -13.06 0.99
C THR A 251 -5.15 -13.83 -0.32
N ASP A 252 -6.15 -13.66 -1.17
CA ASP A 252 -6.19 -14.33 -2.47
C ASP A 252 -5.09 -13.80 -3.42
N LEU A 253 -4.85 -12.47 -3.44
CA LEU A 253 -3.79 -11.87 -4.26
C LEU A 253 -2.38 -12.23 -3.75
N ALA A 254 -2.20 -12.42 -2.44
CA ALA A 254 -0.93 -12.79 -1.82
C ALA A 254 -0.45 -14.21 -2.20
N GLN A 255 -1.32 -15.02 -2.81
CA GLN A 255 -0.97 -16.34 -3.36
C GLN A 255 -0.18 -16.25 -4.67
N PHE A 256 -0.17 -15.09 -5.33
CA PHE A 256 0.47 -14.93 -6.62
C PHE A 256 1.92 -14.47 -6.44
N PRO A 257 2.94 -15.32 -6.71
CA PRO A 257 4.34 -14.95 -6.54
C PRO A 257 4.78 -13.81 -7.46
N GLU A 258 4.02 -13.51 -8.51
CA GLU A 258 4.28 -12.40 -9.42
C GLU A 258 3.83 -11.04 -8.87
N LEU A 259 3.08 -10.99 -7.77
CA LEU A 259 2.58 -9.77 -7.16
C LEU A 259 3.26 -9.52 -5.82
N ASP A 260 3.48 -8.24 -5.50
CA ASP A 260 3.73 -7.79 -4.14
C ASP A 260 2.44 -7.14 -3.62
N VAL A 261 1.84 -7.68 -2.57
CA VAL A 261 0.53 -7.23 -2.06
C VAL A 261 0.71 -6.59 -0.70
N VAL A 262 0.24 -5.36 -0.54
CA VAL A 262 0.28 -4.67 0.75
C VAL A 262 -0.75 -5.27 1.69
N ALA A 263 -0.31 -5.62 2.90
CA ALA A 263 -1.15 -6.23 3.92
C ALA A 263 -2.20 -5.24 4.47
N ARG A 264 -3.30 -5.79 4.99
CA ARG A 264 -4.44 -5.01 5.50
C ARG A 264 -4.07 -4.02 6.59
N ASN A 265 -3.16 -4.34 7.52
CA ASN A 265 -2.78 -3.42 8.60
C ASN A 265 -2.26 -2.08 8.07
N SER A 266 -1.59 -2.11 6.92
CA SER A 266 -1.05 -0.93 6.24
C SER A 266 -2.10 -0.17 5.43
N THR A 267 -3.15 -0.82 4.92
CA THR A 267 -4.23 -0.14 4.19
C THR A 267 -5.39 0.31 5.08
N GLN A 268 -5.57 -0.31 6.25
CA GLN A 268 -6.65 -0.03 7.20
C GLN A 268 -6.65 1.43 7.70
N ALA A 269 -5.48 2.04 7.81
CA ALA A 269 -5.33 3.44 8.21
C ALA A 269 -6.02 4.42 7.24
N TYR A 270 -6.38 3.98 6.03
CA TYR A 270 -7.07 4.77 5.01
C TYR A 270 -8.60 4.59 5.01
N LYS A 271 -9.14 3.69 5.83
CA LYS A 271 -10.59 3.43 5.93
C LYS A 271 -11.38 4.71 6.22
N GLY A 272 -12.42 4.95 5.43
CA GLY A 272 -13.34 6.09 5.61
C GLY A 272 -12.74 7.47 5.32
N LYS A 273 -11.50 7.54 4.80
CA LYS A 273 -10.85 8.79 4.43
C LYS A 273 -11.02 9.06 2.93
N ALA A 274 -11.50 10.24 2.58
CA ALA A 274 -11.56 10.69 1.18
C ALA A 274 -10.16 11.17 0.73
N LEU A 275 -9.30 10.23 0.35
CA LEU A 275 -7.90 10.49 0.00
C LEU A 275 -7.68 10.45 -1.51
N ASP A 276 -6.64 11.16 -1.97
CA ASP A 276 -6.11 10.95 -3.32
C ASP A 276 -5.35 9.63 -3.32
N VAL A 277 -5.79 8.68 -4.17
CA VAL A 277 -5.19 7.36 -4.32
C VAL A 277 -3.68 7.43 -4.58
N ARG A 278 -3.20 8.50 -5.24
CA ARG A 278 -1.76 8.71 -5.48
C ARG A 278 -0.98 9.01 -4.19
N GLN A 279 -1.61 9.68 -3.22
CA GLN A 279 -0.99 9.90 -1.91
C GLN A 279 -0.86 8.60 -1.14
N VAL A 280 -1.91 7.75 -1.18
CA VAL A 280 -1.88 6.43 -0.56
C VAL A 280 -0.83 5.56 -1.23
N ALA A 281 -0.77 5.57 -2.56
CA ALA A 281 0.19 4.79 -3.31
C ALA A 281 1.64 5.21 -3.05
N ASN A 282 1.92 6.52 -2.97
CA ASN A 282 3.23 7.03 -2.60
C ASN A 282 3.60 6.69 -1.14
N ALA A 283 2.63 6.75 -0.22
CA ALA A 283 2.86 6.44 1.19
C ALA A 283 3.15 4.94 1.42
N LEU A 284 2.57 4.08 0.59
CA LEU A 284 2.76 2.62 0.65
C LEU A 284 3.80 2.09 -0.35
N ASP A 285 4.41 2.97 -1.15
CA ASP A 285 5.34 2.63 -2.25
C ASP A 285 4.78 1.55 -3.21
N VAL A 286 3.52 1.74 -3.66
CA VAL A 286 2.85 0.79 -4.58
C VAL A 286 2.63 1.34 -5.98
N GLY A 287 2.71 0.46 -6.97
CA GLY A 287 2.41 0.77 -8.37
C GLY A 287 0.92 0.79 -8.71
N TYR A 288 0.10 0.09 -7.92
CA TYR A 288 -1.33 -0.04 -8.18
C TYR A 288 -2.15 0.00 -6.89
N VAL A 289 -3.38 0.50 -7.01
CA VAL A 289 -4.34 0.53 -5.90
C VAL A 289 -5.68 -0.03 -6.37
N LEU A 290 -6.22 -0.99 -5.62
CA LEU A 290 -7.58 -1.49 -5.75
C LEU A 290 -8.46 -0.80 -4.71
N GLU A 291 -9.51 -0.12 -5.15
CA GLU A 291 -10.53 0.44 -4.26
C GLU A 291 -11.93 0.02 -4.72
N GLY A 292 -12.89 0.13 -3.82
CA GLY A 292 -14.24 -0.33 -4.11
C GLY A 292 -15.28 0.10 -3.09
N SER A 293 -16.50 -0.36 -3.33
CA SER A 293 -17.62 -0.13 -2.42
C SER A 293 -18.55 -1.32 -2.39
N ILE A 294 -19.21 -1.52 -1.26
CA ILE A 294 -20.30 -2.48 -1.08
C ILE A 294 -21.56 -1.75 -0.61
N GLN A 295 -22.70 -2.21 -1.13
CA GLN A 295 -24.02 -1.77 -0.71
C GLN A 295 -24.98 -2.97 -0.73
N ARG A 296 -25.70 -3.17 0.37
CA ARG A 296 -26.72 -4.22 0.49
C ARG A 296 -28.12 -3.62 0.43
N GLN A 297 -28.97 -4.11 -0.47
CA GLN A 297 -30.37 -3.68 -0.56
C GLN A 297 -31.26 -4.82 -1.05
N GLY A 298 -32.33 -5.12 -0.30
CA GLY A 298 -33.36 -6.08 -0.74
C GLY A 298 -32.82 -7.49 -1.04
N GLY A 299 -31.86 -7.99 -0.24
CA GLY A 299 -31.23 -9.29 -0.45
C GLY A 299 -30.19 -9.34 -1.57
N ARG A 300 -29.92 -8.21 -2.24
CA ARG A 300 -28.86 -8.08 -3.25
C ARG A 300 -27.66 -7.33 -2.69
N LEU A 301 -26.48 -7.67 -3.23
CA LEU A 301 -25.24 -6.93 -3.03
C LEU A 301 -24.86 -6.23 -4.33
N ARG A 302 -24.60 -4.93 -4.19
CA ARG A 302 -23.96 -4.12 -5.20
C ARG A 302 -22.53 -3.88 -4.79
N ILE A 303 -21.61 -4.42 -5.56
CA ILE A 303 -20.16 -4.27 -5.34
C ILE A 303 -19.59 -3.50 -6.52
N THR A 304 -18.75 -2.52 -6.25
CA THR A 304 -17.90 -1.87 -7.25
C THR A 304 -16.45 -2.10 -6.87
N ALA A 305 -15.61 -2.35 -7.87
CA ALA A 305 -14.17 -2.44 -7.69
C ALA A 305 -13.48 -1.75 -8.87
N GLN A 306 -12.37 -1.09 -8.59
CA GLN A 306 -11.57 -0.42 -9.60
C GLN A 306 -10.08 -0.50 -9.29
N LEU A 307 -9.31 -0.82 -10.32
CA LEU A 307 -7.86 -0.94 -10.25
C LEU A 307 -7.25 0.30 -10.89
N ILE A 308 -6.41 1.00 -10.14
CA ILE A 308 -5.86 2.30 -10.48
C ILE A 308 -4.33 2.18 -10.59
N ASP A 309 -3.76 2.71 -11.66
CA ASP A 309 -2.32 2.92 -11.81
C ASP A 309 -1.88 4.10 -10.94
N ALA A 310 -1.02 3.87 -9.96
CA ALA A 310 -0.57 4.88 -9.02
C ALA A 310 0.25 6.01 -9.67
N LYS A 311 1.00 5.68 -10.73
CA LYS A 311 1.88 6.62 -11.41
C LYS A 311 1.10 7.59 -12.27
N THR A 312 0.07 7.11 -12.98
CA THR A 312 -0.73 7.94 -13.89
C THR A 312 -2.04 8.41 -13.28
N GLY A 313 -2.53 7.77 -12.22
CA GLY A 313 -3.87 7.96 -11.67
C GLY A 313 -4.99 7.42 -12.57
N ASN A 314 -4.67 6.59 -13.55
CA ASN A 314 -5.66 6.08 -14.52
C ASN A 314 -6.35 4.83 -13.96
N HIS A 315 -7.66 4.72 -14.20
CA HIS A 315 -8.37 3.47 -13.95
C HIS A 315 -8.03 2.47 -15.06
N LEU A 316 -7.32 1.41 -14.70
CA LEU A 316 -6.99 0.31 -15.62
C LEU A 316 -8.20 -0.59 -15.86
N TRP A 317 -9.04 -0.71 -14.83
CA TRP A 317 -10.25 -1.51 -14.85
C TRP A 317 -11.22 -0.99 -13.80
N SER A 318 -12.51 -1.08 -14.11
CA SER A 318 -13.60 -0.79 -13.18
C SER A 318 -14.78 -1.68 -13.55
N GLU A 319 -15.39 -2.29 -12.54
CA GLU A 319 -16.51 -3.19 -12.73
C GLU A 319 -17.53 -3.07 -11.60
N ARG A 320 -18.78 -3.41 -11.91
CA ARG A 320 -19.90 -3.36 -10.99
C ARG A 320 -20.72 -4.63 -11.08
N TRP A 321 -20.89 -5.27 -9.93
CA TRP A 321 -21.78 -6.39 -9.75
C TRP A 321 -23.04 -5.95 -9.03
N ASP A 322 -24.18 -6.47 -9.46
CA ASP A 322 -25.47 -6.35 -8.78
C ASP A 322 -26.09 -7.74 -8.77
N ARG A 323 -25.81 -8.52 -7.73
CA ARG A 323 -26.14 -9.96 -7.63
C ARG A 323 -26.83 -10.28 -6.29
N PRO A 324 -27.48 -11.45 -6.15
CA PRO A 324 -27.87 -11.96 -4.84
C PRO A 324 -26.72 -11.92 -3.84
N ALA A 325 -27.00 -11.67 -2.56
CA ALA A 325 -25.96 -11.54 -1.55
C ALA A 325 -25.11 -12.82 -1.41
N GLU A 326 -25.69 -13.99 -1.67
CA GLU A 326 -25.02 -15.29 -1.63
C GLU A 326 -23.89 -15.42 -2.66
N ASP A 327 -23.90 -14.61 -3.72
CA ASP A 327 -22.86 -14.62 -4.76
C ASP A 327 -21.58 -13.84 -4.35
N VAL A 328 -21.48 -13.33 -3.11
CA VAL A 328 -20.35 -12.49 -2.67
C VAL A 328 -18.99 -13.15 -2.91
N PHE A 329 -18.88 -14.46 -2.66
CA PHE A 329 -17.63 -15.21 -2.83
C PHE A 329 -17.26 -15.42 -4.30
N ALA A 330 -18.26 -15.51 -5.18
CA ALA A 330 -18.03 -15.53 -6.62
C ALA A 330 -17.51 -14.17 -7.10
N ILE A 331 -18.10 -13.07 -6.62
CA ILE A 331 -17.64 -11.71 -6.95
C ILE A 331 -16.21 -11.47 -6.46
N GLN A 332 -15.89 -11.87 -5.23
CA GLN A 332 -14.52 -11.79 -4.70
C GLN A 332 -13.51 -12.51 -5.61
N THR A 333 -13.85 -13.74 -6.00
CA THR A 333 -13.01 -14.57 -6.88
C THR A 333 -12.80 -13.87 -8.23
N GLU A 334 -13.86 -13.32 -8.82
CA GLU A 334 -13.80 -12.54 -10.05
C GLU A 334 -12.89 -11.31 -9.89
N ILE A 335 -12.96 -10.59 -8.76
CA ILE A 335 -12.09 -9.43 -8.50
C ILE A 335 -10.61 -9.85 -8.48
N ALA A 336 -10.25 -10.88 -7.72
CA ALA A 336 -8.87 -11.36 -7.63
C ALA A 336 -8.34 -11.83 -9.00
N GLU A 337 -9.16 -12.55 -9.77
CA GLU A 337 -8.84 -12.97 -11.14
C GLU A 337 -8.67 -11.78 -12.09
N GLN A 338 -9.53 -10.76 -12.01
CA GLN A 338 -9.38 -9.55 -12.84
C GLN A 338 -8.10 -8.80 -12.51
N VAL A 339 -7.79 -8.59 -11.24
CA VAL A 339 -6.55 -7.90 -10.82
C VAL A 339 -5.32 -8.66 -11.32
N THR A 340 -5.26 -9.97 -11.08
CA THR A 340 -4.12 -10.81 -11.50
C THR A 340 -3.99 -10.89 -13.02
N ASN A 341 -5.09 -10.95 -13.77
CA ASN A 341 -5.05 -10.95 -15.24
C ASN A 341 -4.57 -9.61 -15.82
N ARG A 342 -4.83 -8.49 -15.14
CA ARG A 342 -4.41 -7.15 -15.59
C ARG A 342 -2.96 -6.85 -15.28
N LEU A 343 -2.47 -7.36 -14.14
CA LEU A 343 -1.12 -7.09 -13.65
C LEU A 343 -0.12 -8.20 -13.98
N GLY A 344 -0.58 -9.44 -14.16
CA GLY A 344 0.23 -10.57 -14.54
C GLY A 344 0.70 -10.43 -15.99
N ASN A 345 1.93 -9.96 -16.18
CA ASN A 345 2.62 -9.67 -17.45
C ASN A 345 2.63 -10.80 -18.51
N GLY A 346 1.48 -11.30 -18.99
CA GLY A 346 1.36 -12.32 -20.03
C GLY A 346 1.86 -13.74 -19.67
N VAL A 347 2.65 -13.90 -18.61
CA VAL A 347 3.13 -15.21 -18.10
C VAL A 347 2.01 -15.98 -17.36
N GLY A 348 0.93 -15.28 -17.00
CA GLY A 348 -0.17 -15.79 -16.15
C GLY A 348 -1.03 -16.90 -16.75
N LEU A 349 -1.19 -16.94 -18.08
CA LEU A 349 -2.16 -17.81 -18.75
C LEU A 349 -1.76 -19.30 -18.77
N ILE A 350 -0.46 -19.63 -18.67
CA ILE A 350 0.04 -21.01 -18.82
C ILE A 350 0.00 -21.81 -17.50
N GLN A 351 -0.08 -21.17 -16.33
CA GLN A 351 -0.23 -21.86 -15.03
C GLN A 351 -1.66 -21.81 -14.45
N GLY A 352 -2.66 -21.30 -15.19
CA GLY A 352 -4.03 -21.11 -14.69
C GLY A 352 -4.72 -22.40 -14.17
N ALA A 353 -4.38 -23.56 -14.73
CA ALA A 353 -4.98 -24.84 -14.35
C ALA A 353 -4.51 -25.38 -12.98
N GLY A 354 -3.27 -25.08 -12.55
CA GLY A 354 -2.79 -25.39 -11.20
C GLY A 354 -3.23 -24.35 -10.16
N ARG A 355 -3.47 -23.11 -10.61
CA ARG A 355 -3.88 -21.95 -9.79
C ARG A 355 -5.37 -21.94 -9.45
N ALA A 356 -6.23 -22.48 -10.32
CA ALA A 356 -7.65 -22.67 -10.03
C ALA A 356 -7.93 -23.77 -8.99
N ALA A 357 -6.99 -24.70 -8.80
CA ALA A 357 -7.06 -25.78 -7.81
C ALA A 357 -6.56 -25.38 -6.40
N ALA A 358 -5.99 -24.18 -6.26
CA ALA A 358 -5.48 -23.61 -5.00
C ALA A 358 -6.45 -22.61 -4.34
N LYS A 359 -7.74 -22.67 -4.71
CA LYS A 359 -8.75 -21.82 -4.08
C LYS A 359 -9.15 -22.43 -2.75
N ARG A 360 -8.86 -21.71 -1.66
CA ARG A 360 -9.35 -22.01 -0.31
C ARG A 360 -10.86 -22.24 -0.33
N LYS A 361 -11.32 -23.20 0.47
CA LYS A 361 -12.75 -23.51 0.64
C LYS A 361 -13.50 -22.30 1.20
N ARG A 362 -14.62 -21.98 0.57
CA ARG A 362 -15.54 -20.92 0.99
C ARG A 362 -16.59 -21.50 1.94
N PRO A 363 -17.18 -20.66 2.81
CA PRO A 363 -18.24 -21.12 3.69
C PRO A 363 -19.51 -21.38 2.87
N ASP A 364 -20.32 -22.34 3.32
CA ASP A 364 -21.56 -22.75 2.64
C ASP A 364 -22.65 -21.66 2.63
N SER A 365 -22.54 -20.64 3.50
CA SER A 365 -23.51 -19.54 3.55
C SER A 365 -22.94 -18.23 4.11
N LEU A 366 -23.64 -17.13 3.86
CA LEU A 366 -23.34 -15.84 4.48
C LEU A 366 -23.46 -15.85 6.00
N THR A 367 -24.35 -16.67 6.57
CA THR A 367 -24.52 -16.74 8.03
C THR A 367 -23.28 -17.32 8.71
N VAL A 368 -22.70 -18.38 8.13
CA VAL A 368 -21.42 -18.96 8.59
C VAL A 368 -20.32 -17.89 8.50
N TYR A 369 -20.29 -17.17 7.38
CA TYR A 369 -19.32 -16.10 7.17
C TYR A 369 -19.47 -14.93 8.14
N ASP A 370 -20.71 -14.54 8.47
CA ASP A 370 -20.98 -13.49 9.46
C ASP A 370 -20.47 -13.89 10.85
N TYR A 371 -20.68 -15.14 11.28
CA TYR A 371 -20.12 -15.65 12.55
C TYR A 371 -18.60 -15.67 12.54
N TYR A 372 -18.00 -16.09 11.42
CA TYR A 372 -16.55 -16.04 11.23
C TYR A 372 -16.01 -14.62 11.36
N LEU A 373 -16.56 -13.66 10.63
CA LEU A 373 -16.12 -12.25 10.68
C LEU A 373 -16.32 -11.64 12.07
N LEU A 374 -17.43 -11.95 12.75
CA LEU A 374 -17.67 -11.52 14.12
C LEU A 374 -16.63 -12.11 15.09
N GLY A 375 -16.20 -13.36 14.88
CA GLY A 375 -15.13 -13.99 15.65
C GLY A 375 -13.79 -13.30 15.44
N THR A 376 -13.39 -13.09 14.18
CA THR A 376 -12.13 -12.41 13.84
C THR A 376 -12.07 -10.98 14.38
N GLU A 377 -13.19 -10.22 14.31
CA GLU A 377 -13.26 -8.86 14.90
C GLU A 377 -12.99 -8.87 16.42
N ARG A 378 -13.35 -9.96 17.12
CA ARG A 378 -13.08 -10.10 18.56
C ARG A 378 -11.61 -10.37 18.84
N ILE A 379 -10.96 -11.23 18.04
CA ILE A 379 -9.53 -11.55 18.15
C ILE A 379 -8.68 -10.27 18.00
N GLU A 380 -9.09 -9.32 17.15
CA GLU A 380 -8.37 -8.05 16.98
C GLU A 380 -8.30 -7.18 18.26
N LYS A 381 -9.16 -7.42 19.25
CA LYS A 381 -9.20 -6.64 20.50
C LYS A 381 -8.23 -7.14 21.56
N ILE A 382 -7.79 -8.40 21.47
CA ILE A 382 -6.76 -9.00 22.32
C ILE A 382 -7.10 -8.81 23.82
N THR A 383 -8.30 -9.24 24.22
CA THR A 383 -8.70 -9.30 25.64
C THR A 383 -9.26 -10.67 25.96
N VAL A 384 -9.08 -11.16 27.19
CA VAL A 384 -9.60 -12.47 27.61
C VAL A 384 -11.10 -12.62 27.32
N ALA A 385 -11.89 -11.56 27.55
CA ALA A 385 -13.32 -11.58 27.30
C ALA A 385 -13.67 -11.62 25.80
N ASP A 386 -12.94 -10.88 24.98
CA ASP A 386 -13.15 -10.91 23.53
C ASP A 386 -12.68 -12.24 22.93
N GLU A 387 -11.57 -12.85 23.38
CA GLU A 387 -11.13 -14.17 22.90
C GLU A 387 -12.14 -15.28 23.24
N GLN A 388 -12.72 -15.25 24.45
CA GLN A 388 -13.79 -16.18 24.83
C GLN A 388 -15.04 -16.02 23.96
N GLU A 389 -15.40 -14.78 23.63
CA GLU A 389 -16.52 -14.50 22.73
C GLU A 389 -16.18 -14.88 21.28
N ALA A 390 -14.93 -14.72 20.84
CA ALA A 390 -14.44 -15.18 19.55
C ALA A 390 -14.61 -16.70 19.42
N ILE A 391 -14.15 -17.47 20.42
CA ILE A 391 -14.33 -18.92 20.47
C ILE A 391 -15.81 -19.29 20.39
N ARG A 392 -16.69 -18.59 21.13
CA ARG A 392 -18.13 -18.85 21.08
C ARG A 392 -18.71 -18.62 19.67
N LEU A 393 -18.36 -17.52 19.03
CA LEU A 393 -18.85 -17.15 17.69
C LEU A 393 -18.30 -18.08 16.60
N LEU A 394 -17.01 -18.42 16.66
CA LEU A 394 -16.37 -19.33 15.72
C LEU A 394 -16.88 -20.76 15.86
N ASN A 395 -17.20 -21.20 17.08
CA ASN A 395 -17.88 -22.48 17.29
C ASN A 395 -19.25 -22.51 16.61
N LEU A 396 -20.04 -21.43 16.65
CA LEU A 396 -21.29 -21.34 15.89
C LEU A 396 -21.06 -21.45 14.37
N ALA A 397 -19.97 -20.88 13.85
CA ALA A 397 -19.62 -21.01 12.44
C ALA A 397 -19.32 -22.47 12.07
N VAL A 398 -18.48 -23.17 12.83
CA VAL A 398 -18.09 -24.57 12.53
C VAL A 398 -19.17 -25.60 12.90
N GLU A 399 -20.12 -25.25 13.77
CA GLU A 399 -21.33 -26.07 13.99
C GLU A 399 -22.25 -26.04 12.77
N LEU A 400 -22.36 -24.89 12.10
CA LEU A 400 -23.17 -24.73 10.89
C LEU A 400 -22.47 -25.27 9.64
N ASP A 401 -21.15 -25.09 9.55
CA ASP A 401 -20.32 -25.60 8.46
C ASP A 401 -19.01 -26.21 9.02
N PRO A 402 -19.04 -27.50 9.37
CA PRO A 402 -17.87 -28.18 9.94
C PRO A 402 -16.66 -28.30 9.00
N GLU A 403 -16.84 -28.07 7.70
CA GLU A 403 -15.79 -28.14 6.69
C GLU A 403 -15.10 -26.79 6.44
N PHE A 404 -15.60 -25.71 7.04
CA PHE A 404 -15.06 -24.37 6.88
C PHE A 404 -13.72 -24.18 7.62
N ALA A 405 -12.63 -24.59 6.98
CA ALA A 405 -11.26 -24.60 7.53
C ALA A 405 -10.83 -23.27 8.17
N ARG A 406 -11.19 -22.12 7.57
CA ARG A 406 -10.79 -20.78 8.07
C ARG A 406 -11.32 -20.47 9.47
N ALA A 407 -12.52 -20.93 9.83
CA ALA A 407 -13.02 -20.75 11.20
C ALA A 407 -12.24 -21.60 12.21
N TRP A 408 -11.72 -22.77 11.80
CA TRP A 408 -10.81 -23.57 12.62
C TRP A 408 -9.43 -22.91 12.79
N VAL A 409 -8.94 -22.19 11.77
CA VAL A 409 -7.72 -21.37 11.86
C VAL A 409 -7.89 -20.24 12.89
N GLU A 410 -9.02 -19.52 12.85
CA GLU A 410 -9.26 -18.46 13.84
C GLU A 410 -9.46 -19.00 15.26
N LEU A 411 -10.04 -20.21 15.40
CA LEU A 411 -10.10 -20.88 16.70
C LEU A 411 -8.69 -21.16 17.24
N TYR A 412 -7.72 -21.51 16.38
CA TYR A 412 -6.32 -21.65 16.80
C TYR A 412 -5.79 -20.33 17.39
N HIS A 413 -6.02 -19.21 16.71
CA HIS A 413 -5.55 -17.90 17.18
C HIS A 413 -6.16 -17.54 18.54
N ALA A 414 -7.48 -17.68 18.70
CA ALA A 414 -8.16 -17.34 19.96
C ALA A 414 -7.68 -18.23 21.13
N HIS A 415 -7.55 -19.54 20.91
CA HIS A 415 -7.00 -20.47 21.91
C HIS A 415 -5.54 -20.14 22.24
N ASN A 416 -4.70 -19.83 21.25
CA ASN A 416 -3.30 -19.48 21.46
C ASN A 416 -3.14 -18.18 22.27
N ILE A 417 -3.97 -17.16 21.99
CA ILE A 417 -3.97 -15.90 22.74
C ILE A 417 -4.43 -16.12 24.19
N LEU A 418 -5.47 -16.94 24.44
CA LEU A 418 -5.90 -17.29 25.81
C LEU A 418 -4.79 -18.01 26.59
N ALA A 419 -4.08 -18.93 25.95
CA ALA A 419 -2.91 -19.57 26.55
C ALA A 419 -1.83 -18.54 26.92
N GLY A 420 -1.58 -17.56 26.04
CA GLY A 420 -0.68 -16.44 26.28
C GLY A 420 -1.08 -15.54 27.47
N PHE A 421 -2.38 -15.42 27.74
CA PHE A 421 -2.91 -14.77 28.94
C PHE A 421 -2.80 -15.61 30.22
N GLY A 422 -2.29 -16.84 30.15
CA GLY A 422 -2.19 -17.74 31.29
C GLY A 422 -3.51 -18.45 31.63
N ILE A 423 -4.52 -18.38 30.75
CA ILE A 423 -5.82 -19.03 30.97
C ILE A 423 -5.69 -20.49 30.58
N ASN A 424 -5.75 -21.40 31.56
CA ASN A 424 -5.62 -22.86 31.39
C ASN A 424 -4.61 -23.28 30.29
N PRO A 425 -3.34 -22.82 30.33
CA PRO A 425 -2.47 -22.82 29.15
C PRO A 425 -2.27 -24.18 28.50
N GLU A 426 -2.15 -25.25 29.29
CA GLU A 426 -2.00 -26.61 28.77
C GLU A 426 -3.23 -27.05 27.95
N SER A 427 -4.43 -26.72 28.43
CA SER A 427 -5.68 -27.07 27.74
C SER A 427 -5.87 -26.23 26.48
N GLU A 428 -5.58 -24.93 26.56
CA GLU A 428 -5.72 -24.01 25.43
C GLU A 428 -4.69 -24.30 24.32
N VAL A 429 -3.43 -24.59 24.68
CA VAL A 429 -2.40 -25.03 23.72
C VAL A 429 -2.79 -26.33 23.04
N LYS A 430 -3.38 -27.27 23.79
CA LYS A 430 -3.89 -28.51 23.21
C LYS A 430 -5.04 -28.24 22.25
N ALA A 431 -6.03 -27.44 22.66
CA ALA A 431 -7.16 -27.07 21.82
C ALA A 431 -6.71 -26.39 20.53
N ALA A 432 -5.79 -25.43 20.63
CA ALA A 432 -5.17 -24.76 19.48
C ALA A 432 -4.56 -25.78 18.51
N ALA A 433 -3.73 -26.71 19.01
CA ALA A 433 -3.11 -27.71 18.15
C ALA A 433 -4.13 -28.65 17.48
N ASP A 434 -5.19 -29.05 18.19
CA ASP A 434 -6.23 -29.93 17.68
C ASP A 434 -7.02 -29.25 16.53
N VAL A 435 -7.35 -27.96 16.67
CA VAL A 435 -8.07 -27.21 15.62
C VAL A 435 -7.16 -26.86 14.43
N ALA A 436 -5.88 -26.57 14.66
CA ALA A 436 -4.91 -26.32 13.59
C ALA A 436 -4.69 -27.56 12.71
N GLU A 437 -4.50 -28.74 13.32
CA GLU A 437 -4.39 -30.00 12.58
C GLU A 437 -5.68 -30.30 11.80
N ARG A 438 -6.84 -30.01 12.41
CA ARG A 438 -8.14 -30.18 11.73
C ARG A 438 -8.28 -29.25 10.52
N ALA A 439 -7.89 -27.99 10.63
CA ALA A 439 -7.97 -27.02 9.54
C ALA A 439 -7.22 -27.53 8.29
N VAL A 440 -5.98 -28.00 8.45
CA VAL A 440 -5.17 -28.54 7.33
C VAL A 440 -5.81 -29.79 6.72
N ARG A 441 -6.39 -30.67 7.54
CA ARG A 441 -7.10 -31.86 7.01
C ARG A 441 -8.36 -31.50 6.22
N LEU A 442 -9.06 -30.45 6.62
CA LEU A 442 -10.28 -29.99 5.95
C LEU A 442 -9.98 -29.29 4.63
N ASP A 443 -8.92 -28.49 4.60
CA ASP A 443 -8.45 -27.80 3.40
C ASP A 443 -6.91 -27.77 3.31
N PRO A 444 -6.30 -28.77 2.66
CA PRO A 444 -4.85 -28.81 2.41
C PRO A 444 -4.35 -27.75 1.41
N SER A 445 -5.25 -26.93 0.83
CA SER A 445 -4.87 -25.81 -0.03
C SER A 445 -4.84 -24.48 0.72
N ASP A 446 -5.27 -24.46 1.98
CA ASP A 446 -5.24 -23.27 2.82
C ASP A 446 -3.86 -23.03 3.42
N ALA A 447 -3.20 -21.97 2.96
CA ALA A 447 -1.85 -21.61 3.38
C ALA A 447 -1.77 -21.23 4.87
N GLU A 448 -2.80 -20.57 5.42
CA GLU A 448 -2.83 -20.18 6.83
C GLU A 448 -3.06 -21.39 7.72
N ALA A 449 -3.89 -22.35 7.29
CA ALA A 449 -4.05 -23.62 7.99
C ALA A 449 -2.70 -24.34 8.16
N HIS A 450 -1.91 -24.43 7.08
CA HIS A 450 -0.56 -24.98 7.13
C HIS A 450 0.35 -24.17 8.06
N ALA A 451 0.25 -22.84 8.04
CA ALA A 451 1.08 -21.98 8.88
C ALA A 451 0.80 -22.21 10.38
N VAL A 452 -0.46 -22.15 10.80
CA VAL A 452 -0.84 -22.35 12.22
C VAL A 452 -0.56 -23.77 12.71
N PHE A 453 -0.71 -24.78 11.84
CA PHE A 453 -0.32 -26.14 12.18
C PHE A 453 1.19 -26.26 12.37
N GLY A 454 1.97 -25.66 11.49
CA GLY A 454 3.43 -25.56 11.61
C GLY A 454 3.87 -24.87 12.91
N VAL A 455 3.23 -23.76 13.28
CA VAL A 455 3.49 -23.09 14.58
C VAL A 455 3.15 -24.02 15.75
N SER A 456 2.00 -24.69 15.73
CA SER A 456 1.62 -25.63 16.81
C SER A 456 2.60 -26.80 16.98
N LEU A 457 3.23 -27.26 15.88
CA LEU A 457 4.25 -28.29 15.89
C LEU A 457 5.58 -27.75 16.45
N LYS A 458 5.92 -26.50 16.12
CA LYS A 458 7.08 -25.81 16.66
C LYS A 458 6.99 -25.64 18.17
N ASP A 459 5.82 -25.28 18.68
CA ASP A 459 5.53 -25.15 20.12
C ASP A 459 5.66 -26.49 20.85
N LYS A 460 5.46 -27.61 20.16
CA LYS A 460 5.67 -28.97 20.68
C LYS A 460 7.12 -29.48 20.49
N GLY A 461 8.00 -28.69 19.88
CA GLY A 461 9.39 -29.04 19.59
C GLY A 461 9.59 -29.93 18.35
N ASP A 462 8.55 -30.20 17.57
CA ASP A 462 8.63 -30.98 16.33
C ASP A 462 9.08 -30.11 15.15
N ASN A 463 10.33 -29.62 15.23
CA ASN A 463 10.90 -28.68 14.25
C ASN A 463 10.89 -29.25 12.81
N ALA A 464 11.05 -30.57 12.66
CA ALA A 464 11.09 -31.21 11.35
C ALA A 464 9.74 -31.13 10.63
N ARG A 465 8.65 -31.47 11.32
CA ARG A 465 7.30 -31.36 10.74
C ARG A 465 6.85 -29.90 10.65
N ALA A 466 7.19 -29.07 11.64
CA ALA A 466 6.91 -27.63 11.59
C ALA A 466 7.48 -26.98 10.32
N LYS A 467 8.73 -27.31 9.95
CA LYS A 467 9.35 -26.81 8.72
C LYS A 467 8.57 -27.21 7.47
N VAL A 468 8.14 -28.47 7.37
CA VAL A 468 7.38 -28.97 6.20
C VAL A 468 6.07 -28.21 6.02
N GLU A 469 5.35 -27.96 7.11
CA GLU A 469 4.08 -27.23 7.08
C GLU A 469 4.31 -25.75 6.72
N LEU A 470 5.29 -25.09 7.35
CA LEU A 470 5.61 -23.68 7.07
C LEU A 470 6.20 -23.46 5.66
N ASP A 471 7.01 -24.40 5.13
CA ASP A 471 7.46 -24.38 3.73
C ASP A 471 6.27 -24.57 2.76
N THR A 472 5.26 -25.36 3.15
CA THR A 472 4.03 -25.53 2.37
C THR A 472 3.19 -24.26 2.38
N ALA A 473 3.01 -23.64 3.55
CA ALA A 473 2.35 -22.34 3.69
C ALA A 473 3.01 -21.27 2.81
N LEU A 474 4.35 -21.13 2.86
CA LEU A 474 5.08 -20.17 2.02
C LEU A 474 4.94 -20.45 0.53
N ARG A 475 4.84 -21.72 0.12
CA ARG A 475 4.67 -22.10 -1.28
C ARG A 475 3.26 -21.80 -1.78
N LEU A 476 2.25 -21.95 -0.93
CA LEU A 476 0.85 -21.65 -1.25
C LEU A 476 0.57 -20.14 -1.27
N ALA A 477 1.15 -19.38 -0.33
CA ALA A 477 0.97 -17.94 -0.24
C ALA A 477 2.29 -17.19 0.03
N PRO A 478 3.17 -17.07 -0.98
CA PRO A 478 4.50 -16.48 -0.84
C PRO A 478 4.49 -14.96 -0.55
N GLY A 479 3.38 -14.28 -0.78
CA GLY A 479 3.18 -12.86 -0.47
C GLY A 479 2.45 -12.60 0.84
N SER A 480 2.01 -13.62 1.59
CA SER A 480 1.24 -13.42 2.82
C SER A 480 2.13 -12.90 3.94
N ALA A 481 1.84 -11.69 4.43
CA ALA A 481 2.58 -11.05 5.52
C ALA A 481 2.58 -11.89 6.81
N GLN A 482 1.46 -12.54 7.13
CA GLN A 482 1.35 -13.37 8.33
C GLN A 482 2.21 -14.63 8.23
N ILE A 483 2.19 -15.31 7.08
CA ILE A 483 2.99 -16.54 6.86
C ILE A 483 4.48 -16.21 6.84
N LEU A 484 4.88 -15.11 6.19
CA LEU A 484 6.25 -14.61 6.23
C LEU A 484 6.70 -14.33 7.67
N THR A 485 5.82 -13.71 8.48
CA THR A 485 6.07 -13.45 9.90
C THR A 485 6.32 -14.73 10.68
N PHE A 486 5.41 -15.71 10.59
CA PHE A 486 5.55 -16.98 11.31
C PHE A 486 6.79 -17.76 10.88
N TYR A 487 7.07 -17.87 9.57
CA TYR A 487 8.28 -18.55 9.12
C TYR A 487 9.54 -17.83 9.63
N SER A 488 9.60 -16.50 9.50
CA SER A 488 10.80 -15.72 9.82
C SER A 488 11.26 -15.91 11.26
N GLY A 489 10.34 -15.92 12.23
CA GLY A 489 10.69 -16.07 13.64
C GLY A 489 11.13 -17.49 14.03
N PHE A 490 10.91 -18.49 13.18
CA PHE A 490 11.36 -19.88 13.40
C PHE A 490 12.46 -20.34 12.47
N ALA A 491 12.89 -19.51 11.51
CA ALA A 491 13.88 -19.88 10.51
C ALA A 491 15.21 -20.36 11.12
N SER A 492 15.62 -19.79 12.26
CA SER A 492 16.81 -20.25 13.01
C SER A 492 16.71 -21.70 13.48
N ALA A 493 15.52 -22.13 13.93
CA ALA A 493 15.26 -23.51 14.34
C ALA A 493 15.32 -24.50 13.18
N PHE A 494 15.24 -23.99 11.94
CA PHE A 494 15.40 -24.74 10.70
C PHE A 494 16.82 -24.61 10.10
N ASP A 495 17.77 -24.04 10.85
CA ASP A 495 19.13 -23.72 10.41
C ASP A 495 19.19 -22.72 9.23
N GLU A 496 18.20 -21.82 9.13
CA GLU A 496 18.06 -20.81 8.08
C GLU A 496 18.00 -19.35 8.62
N PRO A 497 18.88 -18.91 9.55
CA PRO A 497 18.73 -17.61 10.23
C PRO A 497 18.76 -16.41 9.27
N GLU A 498 19.66 -16.43 8.28
CA GLU A 498 19.77 -15.36 7.29
C GLU A 498 18.51 -15.25 6.40
N ARG A 499 17.93 -16.40 6.03
CA ARG A 499 16.64 -16.42 5.31
C ARG A 499 15.54 -15.81 6.17
N GLY A 500 15.53 -16.11 7.48
CA GLY A 500 14.62 -15.49 8.44
C GLY A 500 14.65 -13.97 8.37
N ALA A 501 15.84 -13.36 8.49
CA ALA A 501 16.00 -11.91 8.40
C ALA A 501 15.58 -11.32 7.04
N GLN A 502 15.85 -12.02 5.93
CA GLN A 502 15.42 -11.59 4.60
C GLN A 502 13.89 -11.60 4.44
N LEU A 503 13.22 -12.59 5.04
CA LEU A 503 11.76 -12.65 5.08
C LEU A 503 11.19 -11.52 5.95
N VAL A 504 11.87 -11.13 7.03
CA VAL A 504 11.51 -9.93 7.80
C VAL A 504 11.62 -8.66 6.94
N ASP A 505 12.71 -8.50 6.20
CA ASP A 505 12.86 -7.35 5.29
C ASP A 505 11.74 -7.31 4.23
N GLN A 506 11.31 -8.48 3.75
CA GLN A 506 10.19 -8.59 2.81
C GLN A 506 8.87 -8.18 3.46
N VAL A 507 8.52 -8.73 4.63
CA VAL A 507 7.25 -8.40 5.28
C VAL A 507 7.19 -6.95 5.73
N ILE A 508 8.29 -6.32 6.15
CA ILE A 508 8.30 -4.88 6.48
C ILE A 508 7.98 -4.01 5.25
N ARG A 509 8.36 -4.44 4.03
CA ARG A 509 7.96 -3.76 2.78
C ARG A 509 6.48 -3.97 2.45
N LEU A 510 5.96 -5.19 2.67
CA LEU A 510 4.57 -5.54 2.37
C LEU A 510 3.58 -5.04 3.44
N ASP A 511 4.03 -4.91 4.69
CA ASP A 511 3.23 -4.41 5.80
C ASP A 511 4.02 -3.36 6.62
N PRO A 512 4.24 -2.13 6.08
CA PRO A 512 4.93 -1.07 6.82
C PRO A 512 4.31 -0.75 8.20
N ASN A 513 3.00 -1.00 8.37
CA ASN A 513 2.26 -0.83 9.61
C ASN A 513 1.98 -2.18 10.33
N TYR A 514 2.92 -3.12 10.24
CA TYR A 514 2.78 -4.43 10.87
C TYR A 514 2.43 -4.35 12.38
N PRO A 515 1.67 -5.33 12.88
CA PRO A 515 1.12 -5.30 14.23
C PRO A 515 2.21 -5.50 15.28
N MET A 516 1.98 -4.97 16.48
CA MET A 516 2.99 -4.95 17.54
C MET A 516 3.47 -6.35 17.94
N TRP A 517 2.60 -7.37 17.90
CA TRP A 517 2.96 -8.75 18.25
C TRP A 517 4.05 -9.33 17.34
N ALA A 518 4.12 -8.91 16.07
CA ALA A 518 5.09 -9.40 15.09
C ALA A 518 6.54 -9.02 15.44
N THR A 519 6.75 -7.97 16.24
CA THR A 519 8.10 -7.52 16.65
C THR A 519 8.89 -8.60 17.39
N ALA A 520 8.22 -9.53 18.10
CA ALA A 520 8.88 -10.65 18.75
C ALA A 520 9.50 -11.63 17.73
N PHE A 521 8.78 -11.94 16.66
CA PHE A 521 9.27 -12.78 15.55
C PHE A 521 10.44 -12.08 14.83
N TYR A 522 10.29 -10.78 14.56
CA TYR A 522 11.28 -10.01 13.79
C TYR A 522 12.58 -9.79 14.55
N SER A 523 12.49 -9.42 15.83
CA SER A 523 13.67 -9.27 16.69
C SER A 523 14.43 -10.58 16.81
N ASN A 524 13.75 -11.72 16.97
CA ASN A 524 14.38 -13.03 16.98
C ASN A 524 15.08 -13.34 15.65
N ALA A 525 14.40 -13.16 14.52
CA ALA A 525 14.96 -13.43 13.19
C ALA A 525 16.24 -12.62 12.93
N TYR A 526 16.20 -11.30 13.17
CA TYR A 526 17.37 -10.44 13.01
C TYR A 526 18.50 -10.78 14.00
N PHE A 527 18.16 -11.04 15.26
CA PHE A 527 19.14 -11.43 16.27
C PHE A 527 19.88 -12.72 15.87
N MET A 528 19.14 -13.73 15.43
CA MET A 528 19.70 -15.01 15.00
C MET A 528 20.58 -14.88 13.76
N ALA A 529 20.22 -13.98 12.83
CA ALA A 529 21.04 -13.64 11.67
C ALA A 529 22.28 -12.79 12.02
N GLY A 530 22.42 -12.30 13.25
CA GLY A 530 23.50 -11.39 13.66
C GLY A 530 23.28 -9.93 13.24
N ARG A 531 22.06 -9.56 12.82
CA ARG A 531 21.66 -8.19 12.50
C ARG A 531 21.18 -7.46 13.76
N TYR A 532 22.09 -7.29 14.71
CA TYR A 532 21.80 -6.81 16.07
C TYR A 532 21.17 -5.41 16.12
N GLU A 533 21.59 -4.50 15.24
CA GLU A 533 21.01 -3.15 15.14
C GLU A 533 19.53 -3.21 14.74
N ASP A 534 19.19 -4.06 13.77
CA ASP A 534 17.80 -4.24 13.33
C ASP A 534 16.96 -4.95 14.39
N ALA A 535 17.54 -5.92 15.10
CA ALA A 535 16.88 -6.56 16.24
C ALA A 535 16.52 -5.55 17.34
N LEU A 536 17.44 -4.63 17.69
CA LEU A 536 17.18 -3.56 18.66
C LEU A 536 16.05 -2.62 18.20
N LYS A 537 16.03 -2.22 16.92
CA LYS A 537 14.92 -1.39 16.39
C LYS A 537 13.56 -2.05 16.57
N MET A 538 13.47 -3.38 16.40
CA MET A 538 12.21 -4.11 16.60
C MET A 538 11.81 -4.12 18.08
N LEU A 539 12.78 -4.38 18.97
CA LEU A 539 12.55 -4.39 20.42
C LEU A 539 12.12 -3.01 20.94
N GLU A 540 12.68 -1.93 20.41
CA GLU A 540 12.40 -0.54 20.84
C GLU A 540 10.98 -0.06 20.50
N ARG A 541 10.23 -0.79 19.67
CA ARG A 541 8.79 -0.53 19.47
C ARG A 541 7.94 -0.89 20.69
N LYS A 542 8.46 -1.69 21.61
CA LYS A 542 7.81 -2.09 22.86
C LYS A 542 8.42 -1.35 24.03
N THR A 543 7.60 -1.03 25.04
CA THR A 543 8.12 -0.62 26.35
C THR A 543 8.76 -1.80 27.05
N THR A 544 9.83 -1.56 27.80
CA THR A 544 10.60 -2.60 28.49
C THR A 544 9.80 -3.38 29.54
N ASP A 545 8.69 -2.85 30.01
CA ASP A 545 7.78 -3.54 30.93
C ASP A 545 7.07 -4.74 30.27
N ASN A 546 6.98 -4.74 28.94
CA ASN A 546 6.36 -5.80 28.15
C ASN A 546 7.37 -6.80 27.58
N TYR A 547 8.64 -6.71 27.98
CA TYR A 547 9.68 -7.61 27.49
C TYR A 547 9.65 -8.94 28.25
N SER A 548 9.64 -10.02 27.49
CA SER A 548 9.92 -11.38 27.97
C SER A 548 11.40 -11.56 28.33
N LYS A 549 11.71 -12.69 29.00
CA LYS A 549 13.09 -13.15 29.26
C LYS A 549 13.93 -13.17 27.98
N TRP A 550 13.34 -13.60 26.86
CA TRP A 550 13.98 -13.67 25.56
C TRP A 550 14.35 -12.30 25.00
N GLU A 551 13.42 -11.35 25.05
CA GLU A 551 13.62 -10.00 24.54
C GLU A 551 14.66 -9.24 25.36
N TRP A 552 14.66 -9.41 26.68
CA TRP A 552 15.70 -8.88 27.56
C TRP A 552 17.09 -9.45 27.25
N MET A 553 17.18 -10.77 27.05
CA MET A 553 18.42 -11.43 26.66
C MET A 553 18.90 -10.94 25.29
N MET A 554 18.02 -10.88 24.28
CA MET A 554 18.37 -10.43 22.93
C MET A 554 18.81 -8.96 22.93
N ARG A 555 18.15 -8.08 23.67
CA ARG A 555 18.56 -6.67 23.81
C ARG A 555 19.95 -6.54 24.39
N SER A 556 20.19 -7.20 25.52
CA SER A 556 21.47 -7.15 26.24
C SER A 556 22.63 -7.68 25.37
N SER A 557 22.39 -8.83 24.73
CA SER A 557 23.32 -9.48 23.82
C SER A 557 23.59 -8.64 22.56
N SER A 558 22.56 -7.99 22.01
CA SER A 558 22.68 -7.11 20.83
C SER A 558 23.52 -5.88 21.14
N PHE A 559 23.33 -5.24 22.31
CA PHE A 559 24.19 -4.12 22.71
C PHE A 559 25.65 -4.53 22.81
N ALA A 560 25.94 -5.67 23.42
CA ALA A 560 27.30 -6.15 23.57
C ALA A 560 27.95 -6.47 22.22
N ALA A 561 27.22 -7.13 21.33
CA ALA A 561 27.70 -7.46 19.99
C ALA A 561 27.94 -6.23 19.10
N LEU A 562 27.33 -5.09 19.44
CA LEU A 562 27.55 -3.78 18.80
C LEU A 562 28.59 -2.92 19.53
N ASP A 563 29.34 -3.49 20.47
CA ASP A 563 30.35 -2.79 21.30
C ASP A 563 29.75 -1.64 22.17
N ARG A 564 28.44 -1.71 22.45
CA ARG A 564 27.73 -0.78 23.34
C ARG A 564 27.71 -1.31 24.77
N ILE A 565 28.90 -1.49 25.34
CA ILE A 565 29.11 -2.24 26.59
C ILE A 565 28.38 -1.62 27.81
N ASP A 566 28.31 -0.29 27.91
CA ASP A 566 27.60 0.37 29.01
C ASP A 566 26.08 0.10 28.96
N ASP A 567 25.50 0.14 27.76
CA ASP A 567 24.09 -0.18 27.52
C ASP A 567 23.82 -1.67 27.79
N ALA A 568 24.73 -2.55 27.36
CA ALA A 568 24.65 -3.98 27.63
C ALA A 568 24.66 -4.27 29.14
N ASN A 569 25.61 -3.69 29.87
CA ASN A 569 25.72 -3.83 31.32
C ASN A 569 24.48 -3.31 32.04
N ALA A 570 23.92 -2.17 31.61
CA ALA A 570 22.67 -1.65 32.16
C ALA A 570 21.49 -2.60 31.90
N SER A 571 21.38 -3.12 30.67
CA SER A 571 20.35 -4.06 30.27
C SER A 571 20.45 -5.39 31.01
N VAL A 572 21.65 -5.96 31.19
CA VAL A 572 21.87 -7.20 31.96
C VAL A 572 21.49 -7.02 33.43
N ARG A 573 21.88 -5.90 34.05
CA ARG A 573 21.46 -5.60 35.44
C ARG A 573 19.95 -5.60 35.58
N GLU A 574 19.25 -5.01 34.63
CA GLU A 574 17.79 -4.92 34.66
C GLU A 574 17.12 -6.27 34.35
N THR A 575 17.74 -7.06 33.48
CA THR A 575 17.34 -8.43 33.15
C THR A 575 17.46 -9.34 34.38
N LEU A 576 18.62 -9.36 35.04
CA LEU A 576 18.88 -10.25 36.18
C LEU A 576 18.12 -9.85 37.45
N LYS A 577 17.64 -8.60 37.55
CA LYS A 577 16.67 -8.23 38.61
C LYS A 577 15.32 -8.93 38.42
N ARG A 578 14.89 -9.14 37.16
CA ARG A 578 13.62 -9.78 36.80
C ARG A 578 13.74 -11.30 36.74
N TYR A 579 14.86 -11.79 36.22
CA TYR A 579 15.15 -13.21 36.00
C TYR A 579 16.50 -13.57 36.63
N PRO A 580 16.60 -13.66 37.97
CA PRO A 580 17.87 -13.91 38.67
C PRO A 580 18.52 -15.27 38.34
N GLU A 581 17.74 -16.21 37.84
CA GLU A 581 18.14 -17.56 37.42
C GLU A 581 18.66 -17.64 35.97
N LEU A 582 18.55 -16.55 35.20
CA LEU A 582 18.98 -16.54 33.80
C LEU A 582 20.51 -16.65 33.69
N THR A 583 20.96 -17.71 33.01
CA THR A 583 22.36 -18.02 32.75
C THR A 583 22.53 -18.50 31.32
N VAL A 584 23.75 -18.49 30.79
CA VAL A 584 24.03 -19.00 29.44
C VAL A 584 23.68 -20.48 29.35
N GLU A 585 24.15 -21.28 30.32
CA GLU A 585 23.88 -22.72 30.40
C GLU A 585 22.38 -23.02 30.57
N GLY A 586 21.65 -22.21 31.35
CA GLY A 586 20.19 -22.34 31.46
C GLY A 586 19.47 -22.08 30.13
N MET A 587 19.91 -21.05 29.39
CA MET A 587 19.28 -20.67 28.12
C MET A 587 19.53 -21.70 27.01
N VAL A 588 20.76 -22.21 26.86
CA VAL A 588 21.09 -23.18 25.80
C VAL A 588 20.45 -24.55 26.02
N ASN A 589 19.99 -24.82 27.25
CA ASN A 589 19.32 -26.06 27.63
C ASN A 589 17.81 -26.05 27.43
N GLU A 590 17.24 -24.93 26.94
CA GLU A 590 15.83 -24.93 26.56
C GLU A 590 15.56 -25.98 25.47
N TYR A 591 14.50 -26.76 25.68
CA TYR A 591 14.31 -28.07 25.05
C TYR A 591 14.12 -28.02 23.53
N SER A 592 13.74 -26.87 22.96
CA SER A 592 13.34 -26.71 21.57
C SER A 592 14.39 -26.02 20.67
N LEU A 593 15.56 -25.67 21.23
CA LEU A 593 16.61 -24.95 20.52
C LEU A 593 17.40 -25.85 19.56
N SER A 594 17.58 -25.36 18.34
CA SER A 594 18.50 -25.91 17.35
C SER A 594 19.97 -25.67 17.72
N LYS A 595 20.88 -26.32 16.99
CA LYS A 595 22.32 -26.09 17.12
C LYS A 595 22.69 -24.64 16.78
N THR A 596 22.06 -24.08 15.76
CA THR A 596 22.28 -22.69 15.33
C THR A 596 21.89 -21.70 16.43
N GLU A 597 20.72 -21.88 17.04
CA GLU A 597 20.23 -21.01 18.12
C GLU A 597 21.12 -21.12 19.37
N ARG A 598 21.50 -22.33 19.77
CA ARG A 598 22.45 -22.54 20.87
C ARG A 598 23.78 -21.85 20.61
N GLY A 599 24.32 -22.00 19.40
CA GLY A 599 25.56 -21.36 18.99
C GLY A 599 25.50 -19.84 19.16
N ARG A 600 24.40 -19.22 18.72
CA ARG A 600 24.20 -17.77 18.87
C ARG A 600 24.21 -17.33 20.32
N PHE A 601 23.54 -18.04 21.22
CA PHE A 601 23.51 -17.68 22.65
C PHE A 601 24.86 -17.86 23.34
N ILE A 602 25.58 -18.95 23.03
CA ILE A 602 26.94 -19.19 23.54
C ILE A 602 27.89 -18.07 23.10
N GLU A 603 27.73 -17.56 21.88
CA GLU A 603 28.53 -16.46 21.38
C GLU A 603 28.19 -15.13 22.05
N THR A 604 26.92 -14.75 22.13
CA THR A 604 26.54 -13.36 22.43
C THR A 604 26.27 -13.09 23.89
N MET A 605 25.74 -14.06 24.64
CA MET A 605 25.39 -13.83 26.05
C MET A 605 26.61 -13.57 26.95
N PRO A 606 27.75 -14.31 26.80
CA PRO A 606 28.96 -14.00 27.56
C PRO A 606 29.49 -12.59 27.29
N LEU A 607 29.40 -12.10 26.05
CA LEU A 607 29.83 -10.75 25.68
C LEU A 607 29.05 -9.67 26.45
N ALA A 608 27.77 -9.92 26.73
CA ALA A 608 26.93 -9.02 27.53
C ALA A 608 27.19 -9.11 29.04
N GLY A 609 27.96 -10.10 29.50
CA GLY A 609 28.24 -10.31 30.92
C GLY A 609 27.17 -11.11 31.66
N PHE A 610 26.37 -11.93 30.96
CA PHE A 610 25.49 -12.90 31.64
C PHE A 610 26.31 -13.97 32.38
N PRO A 611 25.84 -14.47 33.54
CA PRO A 611 26.49 -15.58 34.22
C PRO A 611 26.49 -16.83 33.33
N LEU A 612 27.64 -17.51 33.25
CA LEU A 612 27.81 -18.67 32.37
C LEU A 612 27.02 -19.88 32.87
N CYS A 613 27.25 -20.29 34.11
CA CYS A 613 26.83 -21.59 34.62
C CYS A 613 25.50 -21.53 35.35
N ALA A 614 24.63 -22.50 35.05
CA ALA A 614 23.38 -22.67 35.75
C ALA A 614 23.65 -23.26 37.13
N LYS A 615 22.73 -23.03 38.07
CA LYS A 615 22.77 -23.71 39.36
C LYS A 615 22.44 -25.20 39.15
N PRO A 616 23.03 -26.12 39.94
CA PRO A 616 22.77 -27.55 39.80
C PRO A 616 21.27 -27.90 39.82
N GLU A 617 20.47 -27.24 40.64
CA GLU A 617 19.03 -27.48 40.76
C GLU A 617 18.27 -27.25 39.45
N ALA A 618 18.72 -26.30 38.62
CA ALA A 618 18.12 -26.01 37.31
C ALA A 618 18.47 -27.06 36.25
N LEU A 619 19.48 -27.90 36.49
CA LEU A 619 19.93 -28.94 35.55
C LEU A 619 19.41 -30.34 35.92
N VAL A 620 18.98 -30.55 37.17
CA VAL A 620 18.54 -31.87 37.68
C VAL A 620 17.31 -32.40 36.93
N GLU A 621 16.42 -31.53 36.46
CA GLU A 621 15.22 -31.93 35.70
C GLU A 621 15.52 -32.29 34.23
N LEU A 622 16.74 -32.03 33.77
CA LEU A 622 17.16 -32.28 32.39
C LEU A 622 17.80 -33.66 32.28
N ALA A 623 17.25 -34.52 31.42
CA ALA A 623 17.78 -35.87 31.23
C ALA A 623 19.22 -35.89 30.67
N LYS A 624 19.59 -34.89 29.86
CA LYS A 624 20.93 -34.72 29.27
C LYS A 624 21.22 -33.23 29.04
N PRO A 625 21.63 -32.48 30.08
CA PRO A 625 21.94 -31.07 29.93
C PRO A 625 23.19 -30.89 29.05
N VAL A 626 23.15 -29.91 28.15
CA VAL A 626 24.32 -29.37 27.48
C VAL A 626 25.09 -28.54 28.51
N ARG A 627 26.32 -28.94 28.81
CA ARG A 627 27.21 -28.21 29.71
C ARG A 627 28.18 -27.36 28.91
N LEU A 628 28.49 -26.16 29.41
CA LEU A 628 29.58 -25.35 28.85
C LEU A 628 30.93 -25.86 29.40
N PRO A 629 32.01 -25.89 28.59
CA PRO A 629 33.31 -26.37 29.05
C PRO A 629 33.82 -25.70 30.32
N GLU A 630 33.55 -24.40 30.47
CA GLU A 630 33.91 -23.60 31.64
C GLU A 630 33.18 -24.08 32.90
N CYS A 631 31.92 -24.49 32.76
CA CYS A 631 31.07 -24.96 33.85
C CYS A 631 31.42 -26.39 34.27
N GLU A 632 31.80 -27.25 33.34
CA GLU A 632 32.35 -28.58 33.65
C GLU A 632 33.66 -28.48 34.42
N ALA A 633 34.54 -27.55 34.02
CA ALA A 633 35.82 -27.32 34.69
C ALA A 633 35.63 -26.73 36.10
N GLU A 634 34.64 -25.86 36.31
CA GLU A 634 34.31 -25.30 37.63
C GLU A 634 33.73 -26.37 38.56
N GLU A 635 32.85 -27.24 38.05
CA GLU A 635 32.29 -28.36 38.80
C GLU A 635 33.38 -29.38 39.18
N ALA A 636 34.26 -29.77 38.25
CA ALA A 636 35.37 -30.68 38.51
C ALA A 636 36.29 -30.15 39.62
N LYS A 637 36.61 -28.84 39.59
CA LYS A 637 37.37 -28.16 40.65
C LYS A 637 36.64 -28.17 41.99
N SER A 638 35.32 -27.97 41.99
CA SER A 638 34.50 -27.98 43.22
C SER A 638 34.43 -29.37 43.87
N LEU A 639 34.54 -30.43 43.07
CA LEU A 639 34.54 -31.83 43.50
C LEU A 639 35.94 -32.39 43.80
N GLY A 640 37.00 -31.57 43.70
CA GLY A 640 38.37 -31.99 43.97
C GLY A 640 38.95 -32.99 42.95
N GLN A 641 38.39 -33.03 41.74
CA GLN A 641 38.93 -33.82 40.63
C GLN A 641 39.81 -32.90 39.76
N PRO A 642 41.04 -33.35 39.40
CA PRO A 642 42.04 -32.51 38.74
C PRO A 642 41.68 -32.06 37.32
#